data_AF-A0A0F9JEV6-F1
#
_entry.id   AF-A0A0F9JEV6-F1
#
_cell.length_a   1.000
_cell.length_b   1.000
_cell.length_c   1.000
_cell.angle_alpha   90.00
_cell.angle_beta   90.00
_cell.angle_gamma   90.00
#
_symmetry.space_group_name_H-M   'P 1'
#
loop_
_entity.id
_entity.type
_entity.pdbx_description
1 polymer ?
#
loop_
_entity_poly.entity_id
_entity_poly.type
_entity_poly.pdbx_seq_one_letter_code
_entity_poly.pdbx_strand_id
1 'polypeptide(L)'
;QAILNYERAIELLNSIGWNKQSKNIQVIINKLKKDREQFTSIHTQLQQTKPELDVNPIYEISVKNSETELKKVALIEFEEKKKREEDIQSEAFNLIDIGKRLERETNFEQAILKFEQAIKLFISIKWDSYIQPIIDLIEDIKRKKDHKQRVNLLQEKRQKELEKLQNAIIKRNEDITLKTAEELDLRKKRFEEKRIKLEASETTFFNILENADDILKGKKFEEAIDEYQKALTHIENLGPKWETYVHSINNIILNIQRIKNSQLEKDYEFQQKLENREKSELELQKQIIFQLNKERGRLKQKEIVFKDQEKQIIYFEHQKNIGFEFLDSGIEAVKQRDYESAIEAYQNAGKIFAEIQWNEEIPLIENSIKEVEELKKNQNLLKQKRMAEAIERHKKDEEFQNQIARYLQLEREKVKERRVQLKKRNEEKKILEEKTEAGFKLLEQAQDEMAKGEFDAAIEILQYAINFFADAQWQDEISIIKNSILEIKNKKREVELQDQIKFRAKLEEEKQDRVFQELITIESKSHQDKLKQKEIILREREKEIAYREQRRTEAFGMLETAQKLVSTGNYDNVLEIYYEVLKIFAQIHWIDEIPILQESIQEIKKRKRELELFKYKHIEKSIKKEAVDKAFLDQIKSQREREKVETSKNLDHMEKLELISTQNLAKQQEAFKMVEEGEIFLQEENFDKAVKSYQDGIKLLIEVGWGPHYIRLLEETIKTVQNKKIEKEIAIQNEFELSLKRQKKEELFQEKIKNYYGTIRSNWH
;
A
#
# COMPACT_ATOMS: atom_id res chain seq x y z
N GLN A 1 9.67 -15.26 -68.24
CA GLN A 1 9.76 -15.15 -66.76
C GLN A 1 8.92 -14.01 -66.19
N ALA A 2 9.20 -12.73 -66.49
CA ALA A 2 8.56 -11.60 -65.80
C ALA A 2 7.02 -11.58 -65.90
N ILE A 3 6.46 -11.81 -67.10
CA ILE A 3 5.00 -11.90 -67.31
C ILE A 3 4.36 -12.97 -66.41
N LEU A 4 4.99 -14.16 -66.34
CA LEU A 4 4.50 -15.29 -65.55
C LEU A 4 4.49 -14.98 -64.03
N ASN A 5 5.49 -14.23 -63.55
CA ASN A 5 5.56 -13.82 -62.14
C ASN A 5 4.46 -12.80 -61.79
N TYR A 6 4.15 -11.88 -62.71
CA TYR A 6 3.04 -10.95 -62.52
C TYR A 6 1.67 -11.63 -62.60
N GLU A 7 1.51 -12.65 -63.44
CA GLU A 7 0.28 -13.46 -63.51
C GLU A 7 0.04 -14.20 -62.17
N ARG A 8 1.08 -14.79 -61.58
CA ARG A 8 0.99 -15.39 -60.22
C ARG A 8 0.71 -14.37 -59.12
N ALA A 9 1.26 -13.17 -59.22
CA ALA A 9 0.99 -12.10 -58.27
C ALA A 9 -0.48 -11.64 -58.33
N ILE A 10 -1.10 -11.65 -59.51
CA ILE A 10 -2.52 -11.37 -59.68
C ILE A 10 -3.39 -12.44 -59.01
N GLU A 11 -3.05 -13.72 -59.15
CA GLU A 11 -3.77 -14.82 -58.49
C GLU A 11 -3.74 -14.66 -56.96
N LEU A 12 -2.58 -14.32 -56.40
CA LEU A 12 -2.41 -14.06 -54.97
C LEU A 12 -3.13 -12.80 -54.48
N LEU A 13 -3.17 -11.73 -55.29
CA LEU A 13 -3.87 -10.50 -54.92
C LEU A 13 -5.40 -10.66 -55.02
N ASN A 14 -5.88 -11.45 -55.97
CA ASN A 14 -7.30 -11.77 -56.08
C ASN A 14 -7.77 -12.68 -54.94
N SER A 15 -6.94 -13.62 -54.46
CA SER A 15 -7.30 -14.49 -53.33
C SER A 15 -7.48 -13.74 -52.02
N ILE A 16 -6.86 -12.57 -51.86
CA ILE A 16 -7.02 -11.67 -50.70
C ILE A 16 -8.02 -10.51 -50.96
N GLY A 17 -8.74 -10.53 -52.08
CA GLY A 17 -9.79 -9.54 -52.41
C GLY A 17 -9.29 -8.19 -52.94
N TRP A 18 -8.01 -8.07 -53.34
CA TRP A 18 -7.39 -6.83 -53.80
C TRP A 18 -7.54 -6.62 -55.31
N ASN A 19 -8.81 -6.63 -55.76
CA ASN A 19 -9.17 -6.65 -57.18
C ASN A 19 -8.80 -5.37 -57.95
N LYS A 20 -8.54 -4.25 -57.26
CA LYS A 20 -8.15 -2.98 -57.90
C LYS A 20 -6.65 -2.98 -58.24
N GLN A 21 -5.84 -3.58 -57.38
CA GLN A 21 -4.40 -3.69 -57.53
C GLN A 21 -4.05 -4.73 -58.60
N SER A 22 -4.80 -5.83 -58.68
CA SER A 22 -4.64 -6.82 -59.74
C SER A 22 -4.94 -6.24 -61.13
N LYS A 23 -5.96 -5.37 -61.26
CA LYS A 23 -6.22 -4.63 -62.52
C LYS A 23 -5.05 -3.78 -62.98
N ASN A 24 -4.34 -3.13 -62.04
CA ASN A 24 -3.16 -2.32 -62.40
C ASN A 24 -1.99 -3.20 -62.88
N ILE A 25 -1.77 -4.36 -62.25
CA ILE A 25 -0.73 -5.32 -62.69
C ILE A 25 -1.09 -5.91 -64.05
N GLN A 26 -2.38 -6.10 -64.35
CA GLN A 26 -2.84 -6.58 -65.65
C GLN A 26 -2.44 -5.62 -66.79
N VAL A 27 -2.49 -4.30 -66.55
CA VAL A 27 -2.03 -3.29 -67.53
C VAL A 27 -0.54 -3.44 -67.82
N ILE A 28 0.27 -3.73 -66.80
CA ILE A 28 1.72 -3.93 -66.93
C ILE A 28 2.00 -5.21 -67.73
N ILE A 29 1.27 -6.31 -67.45
CA ILE A 29 1.38 -7.55 -68.23
C ILE A 29 1.07 -7.30 -69.71
N ASN A 30 0.01 -6.56 -70.02
CA ASN A 30 -0.37 -6.26 -71.40
C ASN A 30 0.68 -5.44 -72.12
N LYS A 31 1.30 -4.47 -71.43
CA LYS A 31 2.43 -3.71 -71.97
C LYS A 31 3.63 -4.61 -72.27
N LEU A 32 4.01 -5.47 -71.33
CA LEU A 32 5.15 -6.39 -71.50
C LEU A 32 4.90 -7.44 -72.61
N LYS A 33 3.65 -7.88 -72.81
CA LYS A 33 3.28 -8.75 -73.94
C LYS A 33 3.47 -8.03 -75.27
N LYS A 34 3.03 -6.77 -75.36
CA LYS A 34 3.20 -5.93 -76.55
C LYS A 34 4.68 -5.65 -76.86
N ASP A 35 5.48 -5.34 -75.84
CA ASP A 35 6.92 -5.10 -76.01
C ASP A 35 7.65 -6.39 -76.45
N ARG A 36 7.24 -7.55 -75.93
CA ARG A 36 7.76 -8.85 -76.36
C ARG A 36 7.42 -9.15 -77.83
N GLU A 37 6.20 -8.87 -78.25
CA GLU A 37 5.76 -9.03 -79.64
C GLU A 37 6.58 -8.14 -80.58
N GLN A 38 6.75 -6.86 -80.23
CA GLN A 38 7.58 -5.92 -80.99
C GLN A 38 9.04 -6.39 -81.10
N PHE A 39 9.61 -6.88 -79.98
CA PHE A 39 10.96 -7.42 -79.98
C PHE A 39 11.09 -8.66 -80.88
N THR A 40 10.10 -9.56 -80.86
CA THR A 40 10.08 -10.71 -81.77
C THR A 40 9.91 -10.31 -83.23
N SER A 41 9.13 -9.26 -83.54
CA SER A 41 9.00 -8.74 -84.92
C SER A 41 10.32 -8.16 -85.44
N ILE A 42 11.07 -7.43 -84.60
CA ILE A 42 12.39 -6.88 -84.94
C ILE A 42 13.40 -8.01 -85.17
N HIS A 43 13.37 -9.04 -84.31
CA HIS A 43 14.29 -10.17 -84.44
C HIS A 43 14.01 -11.01 -85.71
N THR A 44 12.75 -11.13 -86.12
CA THR A 44 12.37 -11.82 -87.37
C THR A 44 12.75 -11.00 -88.61
N GLN A 45 12.71 -9.66 -88.55
CA GLN A 45 13.18 -8.79 -89.64
C GLN A 45 14.71 -8.83 -89.82
N LEU A 46 15.48 -8.98 -88.75
CA LEU A 46 16.95 -9.09 -88.80
C LEU A 46 17.45 -10.42 -89.40
N GLN A 47 16.61 -11.46 -89.49
CA GLN A 47 16.99 -12.75 -90.07
C GLN A 47 16.70 -12.87 -91.57
N GLN A 48 16.12 -11.86 -92.23
CA GLN A 48 15.73 -11.94 -93.65
C GLN A 48 16.57 -11.10 -94.63
N THR A 49 17.72 -10.55 -94.23
CA THR A 49 18.61 -9.85 -95.18
C THR A 49 20.06 -10.30 -95.04
N LYS A 50 20.39 -11.38 -95.75
CA LYS A 50 21.77 -11.76 -96.08
C LYS A 50 21.87 -11.99 -97.59
N PRO A 51 22.42 -11.04 -98.37
CA PRO A 51 22.93 -11.31 -99.71
C PRO A 51 24.41 -11.72 -99.64
N GLU A 52 24.74 -12.69 -100.50
CA GLU A 52 26.05 -13.27 -100.81
C GLU A 52 27.01 -12.29 -101.52
N LEU A 53 28.31 -12.64 -101.51
CA LEU A 53 29.42 -12.36 -102.47
C LEU A 53 30.72 -12.28 -101.64
N ASP A 54 31.54 -13.33 -101.49
CA ASP A 54 32.43 -14.02 -102.44
C ASP A 54 33.74 -13.26 -102.77
N VAL A 55 34.81 -14.05 -102.96
CA VAL A 55 36.16 -13.74 -103.51
C VAL A 55 37.33 -13.46 -102.54
N ASN A 56 38.04 -14.55 -102.19
CA ASN A 56 39.51 -14.69 -102.06
C ASN A 56 40.20 -14.48 -103.44
N PRO A 57 41.55 -14.32 -103.66
CA PRO A 57 42.68 -14.78 -102.83
C PRO A 57 44.01 -13.94 -102.85
N ILE A 58 44.92 -14.28 -101.90
CA ILE A 58 46.40 -14.51 -101.99
C ILE A 58 47.31 -13.52 -102.76
N TYR A 59 48.33 -12.95 -102.07
CA TYR A 59 49.78 -13.04 -102.43
C TYR A 59 50.71 -12.60 -101.26
N GLU A 60 51.36 -13.59 -100.65
CA GLU A 60 52.79 -13.73 -100.28
C GLU A 60 53.76 -12.55 -99.95
N ILE A 61 54.62 -12.86 -98.93
CA ILE A 61 56.05 -12.51 -98.72
C ILE A 61 56.41 -11.32 -97.77
N SER A 62 56.77 -11.73 -96.54
CA SER A 62 58.07 -11.56 -95.85
C SER A 62 58.60 -10.18 -95.40
N VAL A 63 59.33 -10.26 -94.27
CA VAL A 63 60.33 -9.33 -93.71
C VAL A 63 59.82 -8.24 -92.75
N LYS A 64 59.78 -8.55 -91.44
CA LYS A 64 60.51 -7.86 -90.35
C LYS A 64 60.04 -8.35 -88.96
N ASN A 65 60.71 -9.38 -88.45
CA ASN A 65 60.67 -9.77 -87.04
C ASN A 65 61.40 -8.72 -86.19
N SER A 66 60.65 -7.91 -85.46
CA SER A 66 61.05 -7.15 -84.25
C SER A 66 59.95 -6.17 -83.77
N GLU A 67 58.99 -5.84 -84.64
CA GLU A 67 57.89 -4.93 -84.28
C GLU A 67 56.64 -5.65 -83.75
N THR A 68 56.47 -6.93 -84.09
CA THR A 68 55.33 -7.77 -83.67
C THR A 68 55.45 -8.28 -82.24
N GLU A 69 56.66 -8.46 -81.71
CA GLU A 69 56.86 -8.82 -80.30
C GLU A 69 56.65 -7.62 -79.37
N LEU A 70 57.13 -6.42 -79.75
CA LEU A 70 56.84 -5.18 -79.01
C LEU A 70 55.35 -4.85 -79.00
N LYS A 71 54.64 -5.06 -80.11
CA LYS A 71 53.17 -4.90 -80.17
C LYS A 71 52.44 -5.95 -79.33
N LYS A 72 52.94 -7.18 -79.21
CA LYS A 72 52.36 -8.22 -78.33
C LYS A 72 52.59 -7.92 -76.86
N VAL A 73 53.79 -7.46 -76.47
CA VAL A 73 54.08 -7.06 -75.08
C VAL A 73 53.26 -5.83 -74.70
N ALA A 74 53.18 -4.82 -75.56
CA ALA A 74 52.33 -3.65 -75.32
C ALA A 74 50.83 -4.00 -75.26
N LEU A 75 50.38 -5.00 -76.03
CA LEU A 75 49.00 -5.51 -75.98
C LEU A 75 48.72 -6.23 -74.65
N ILE A 76 49.64 -7.08 -74.18
CA ILE A 76 49.52 -7.76 -72.89
C ILE A 76 49.54 -6.74 -71.74
N GLU A 77 50.43 -5.76 -71.76
CA GLU A 77 50.48 -4.69 -70.75
C GLU A 77 49.19 -3.83 -70.75
N PHE A 78 48.62 -3.57 -71.94
CA PHE A 78 47.35 -2.87 -72.06
C PHE A 78 46.18 -3.70 -71.53
N GLU A 79 46.13 -4.99 -71.85
CA GLU A 79 45.11 -5.93 -71.33
C GLU A 79 45.20 -6.07 -69.81
N GLU A 80 46.41 -6.18 -69.26
CA GLU A 80 46.62 -6.22 -67.80
C GLU A 80 46.27 -4.89 -67.11
N LYS A 81 46.53 -3.76 -67.76
CA LYS A 81 46.14 -2.44 -67.24
C LYS A 81 44.62 -2.29 -67.27
N LYS A 82 43.98 -2.68 -68.36
CA LYS A 82 42.53 -2.66 -68.50
C LYS A 82 41.84 -3.57 -67.48
N LYS A 83 42.38 -4.78 -67.27
CA LYS A 83 41.87 -5.71 -66.25
C LYS A 83 42.00 -5.11 -64.84
N ARG A 84 43.12 -4.47 -64.51
CA ARG A 84 43.29 -3.75 -63.24
C ARG A 84 42.30 -2.60 -63.09
N GLU A 85 42.04 -1.85 -64.16
CA GLU A 85 41.03 -0.79 -64.16
C GLU A 85 39.62 -1.36 -63.93
N GLU A 86 39.26 -2.48 -64.58
CA GLU A 86 37.98 -3.19 -64.39
C GLU A 86 37.82 -3.74 -62.95
N ASP A 87 38.89 -4.32 -62.38
CA ASP A 87 38.89 -4.83 -61.01
C ASP A 87 38.67 -3.68 -60.00
N ILE A 88 39.41 -2.57 -60.14
CA ILE A 88 39.25 -1.37 -59.29
C ILE A 88 37.85 -0.75 -59.46
N GLN A 89 37.34 -0.71 -60.69
CA GLN A 89 35.99 -0.25 -60.99
C GLN A 89 34.95 -1.11 -60.26
N SER A 90 35.07 -2.44 -60.33
CA SER A 90 34.14 -3.37 -59.68
C SER A 90 34.15 -3.20 -58.15
N GLU A 91 35.32 -3.01 -57.55
CA GLU A 91 35.48 -2.77 -56.13
C GLU A 91 34.86 -1.43 -55.71
N ALA A 92 35.06 -0.37 -56.49
CA ALA A 92 34.48 0.94 -56.25
C ALA A 92 32.94 0.91 -56.29
N PHE A 93 32.33 0.20 -57.26
CA PHE A 93 30.87 0.04 -57.31
C PHE A 93 30.32 -0.81 -56.15
N ASN A 94 31.02 -1.86 -55.75
CA ASN A 94 30.65 -2.65 -54.58
C ASN A 94 30.65 -1.78 -53.30
N LEU A 95 31.62 -0.88 -53.13
CA LEU A 95 31.67 0.06 -52.01
C LEU A 95 30.50 1.06 -52.04
N ILE A 96 30.10 1.54 -53.22
CA ILE A 96 28.91 2.39 -53.39
C ILE A 96 27.64 1.65 -52.94
N ASP A 97 27.47 0.40 -53.35
CA ASP A 97 26.28 -0.40 -53.02
C ASP A 97 26.20 -0.71 -51.52
N ILE A 98 27.35 -0.98 -50.89
CA ILE A 98 27.46 -1.11 -49.43
C ILE A 98 27.11 0.21 -48.75
N GLY A 99 27.63 1.34 -49.25
CA GLY A 99 27.31 2.67 -48.73
C GLY A 99 25.80 2.98 -48.77
N LYS A 100 25.13 2.67 -49.90
CA LYS A 100 23.67 2.83 -50.05
C LYS A 100 22.86 1.90 -49.15
N ARG A 101 23.39 0.72 -48.81
CA ARG A 101 22.77 -0.18 -47.84
C ARG A 101 22.88 0.39 -46.42
N LEU A 102 24.06 0.83 -46.03
CA LEU A 102 24.32 1.44 -44.72
C LEU A 102 23.52 2.74 -44.51
N GLU A 103 23.33 3.53 -45.57
CA GLU A 103 22.43 4.69 -45.54
C GLU A 103 20.98 4.29 -45.18
N ARG A 104 20.45 3.23 -45.80
CA ARG A 104 19.10 2.72 -45.51
C ARG A 104 18.97 2.18 -44.10
N GLU A 105 20.03 1.60 -43.56
CA GLU A 105 20.12 1.15 -42.16
C GLU A 105 20.38 2.30 -41.18
N THR A 106 20.51 3.54 -41.66
CA THR A 106 20.81 4.76 -40.89
C THR A 106 22.20 4.79 -40.23
N ASN A 107 23.11 3.94 -40.69
CA ASN A 107 24.52 3.90 -40.29
C ASN A 107 25.33 4.92 -41.11
N PHE A 108 24.98 6.21 -40.96
CA PHE A 108 25.46 7.30 -41.82
C PHE A 108 26.98 7.46 -41.83
N GLU A 109 27.66 7.23 -40.70
CA GLU A 109 29.12 7.37 -40.62
C GLU A 109 29.86 6.30 -41.44
N GLN A 110 29.40 5.05 -41.34
CA GLN A 110 29.97 3.96 -42.12
C GLN A 110 29.63 4.11 -43.61
N ALA A 111 28.43 4.60 -43.94
CA ALA A 111 28.05 4.90 -45.31
C ALA A 111 28.99 5.94 -45.94
N ILE A 112 29.23 7.07 -45.26
CA ILE A 112 30.16 8.12 -45.70
C ILE A 112 31.56 7.55 -45.93
N LEU A 113 32.09 6.77 -44.97
CA LEU A 113 33.41 6.14 -45.11
C LEU A 113 33.51 5.22 -46.34
N LYS A 114 32.45 4.48 -46.68
CA LYS A 114 32.43 3.60 -47.86
C LYS A 114 32.40 4.39 -49.16
N PHE A 115 31.67 5.52 -49.20
CA PHE A 115 31.70 6.42 -50.35
C PHE A 115 33.04 7.12 -50.52
N GLU A 116 33.70 7.53 -49.43
CA GLU A 116 35.06 8.08 -49.48
C GLU A 116 36.09 7.05 -49.97
N GLN A 117 35.95 5.78 -49.59
CA GLN A 117 36.77 4.69 -50.12
C GLN A 117 36.56 4.50 -51.63
N ALA A 118 35.30 4.54 -52.11
CA ALA A 118 34.98 4.48 -53.53
C ALA A 118 35.59 5.65 -54.32
N ILE A 119 35.55 6.88 -53.78
CA ILE A 119 36.19 8.05 -54.39
C ILE A 119 37.71 7.83 -54.55
N LYS A 120 38.39 7.29 -53.53
CA LYS A 120 39.83 6.99 -53.62
C LYS A 120 40.15 5.99 -54.74
N LEU A 121 39.29 5.00 -54.95
CA LEU A 121 39.43 4.04 -56.05
C LEU A 121 39.16 4.68 -57.42
N PHE A 122 38.18 5.57 -57.56
CA PHE A 122 37.96 6.29 -58.83
C PHE A 122 39.09 7.26 -59.17
N ILE A 123 39.71 7.90 -58.18
CA ILE A 123 40.89 8.76 -58.37
C ILE A 123 42.09 7.95 -58.89
N SER A 124 42.30 6.72 -58.39
CA SER A 124 43.45 5.90 -58.80
C SER A 124 43.41 5.46 -60.27
N ILE A 125 42.21 5.35 -60.84
CA ILE A 125 41.98 5.05 -62.28
C ILE A 125 41.67 6.29 -63.14
N LYS A 126 41.71 7.51 -62.56
CA LYS A 126 41.42 8.80 -63.23
C LYS A 126 40.00 8.91 -63.83
N TRP A 127 39.00 8.37 -63.13
CA TRP A 127 37.59 8.43 -63.52
C TRP A 127 36.85 9.57 -62.80
N ASP A 128 37.27 10.81 -63.07
CA ASP A 128 36.82 11.99 -62.31
C ASP A 128 35.32 12.28 -62.45
N SER A 129 34.69 11.85 -63.55
CA SER A 129 33.26 12.04 -63.81
C SER A 129 32.35 11.35 -62.79
N TYR A 130 32.81 10.30 -62.12
CA TYR A 130 32.05 9.56 -61.12
C TYR A 130 32.24 10.09 -59.70
N ILE A 131 33.22 10.98 -59.47
CA ILE A 131 33.54 11.49 -58.13
C ILE A 131 32.46 12.48 -57.67
N GLN A 132 32.07 13.43 -58.51
CA GLN A 132 31.12 14.49 -58.11
C GLN A 132 29.76 13.95 -57.63
N PRO A 133 29.11 13.00 -58.33
CA PRO A 133 27.85 12.42 -57.84
C PRO A 133 27.96 11.71 -56.49
N ILE A 134 29.13 11.14 -56.16
CA ILE A 134 29.38 10.48 -54.87
C ILE A 134 29.59 11.52 -53.77
N ILE A 135 30.25 12.65 -54.07
CA ILE A 135 30.39 13.78 -53.15
C ILE A 135 29.01 14.36 -52.80
N ASP A 136 28.16 14.58 -53.80
CA ASP A 136 26.80 15.09 -53.59
C ASP A 136 25.99 14.11 -52.70
N LEU A 137 26.14 12.79 -52.93
CA LEU A 137 25.52 11.76 -52.10
C LEU A 137 26.03 11.78 -50.64
N ILE A 138 27.33 11.98 -50.43
CA ILE A 138 27.91 12.14 -49.08
C ILE A 138 27.30 13.37 -48.40
N GLU A 139 27.15 14.49 -49.11
CA GLU A 139 26.56 15.71 -48.56
C GLU A 139 25.08 15.51 -48.16
N ASP A 140 24.30 14.84 -49.01
CA ASP A 140 22.92 14.47 -48.69
C ASP A 140 22.82 13.56 -47.45
N ILE A 141 23.74 12.60 -47.31
CA ILE A 141 23.79 11.73 -46.13
C ILE A 141 24.15 12.52 -44.87
N LYS A 142 25.05 13.50 -44.96
CA LYS A 142 25.37 14.42 -43.84
C LYS A 142 24.13 15.24 -43.45
N ARG A 143 23.41 15.80 -44.41
CA ARG A 143 22.14 16.53 -44.15
C ARG A 143 21.10 15.63 -43.47
N LYS A 144 20.96 14.36 -43.90
CA LYS A 144 20.07 13.37 -43.26
C LYS A 144 20.51 13.03 -41.83
N LYS A 145 21.81 12.89 -41.58
CA LYS A 145 22.38 12.67 -40.24
C LYS A 145 22.02 13.82 -39.30
N ASP A 146 22.26 15.06 -39.73
CA ASP A 146 21.99 16.25 -38.93
C ASP A 146 20.48 16.42 -38.66
N HIS A 147 19.64 16.15 -39.66
CA HIS A 147 18.19 16.16 -39.48
C HIS A 147 17.75 15.13 -38.43
N LYS A 148 18.25 13.88 -38.50
CA LYS A 148 17.93 12.83 -37.52
C LYS A 148 18.37 13.22 -36.11
N GLN A 149 19.56 13.82 -35.96
CA GLN A 149 20.04 14.32 -34.65
C GLN A 149 19.13 15.41 -34.10
N ARG A 150 18.68 16.37 -34.93
CA ARG A 150 17.73 17.42 -34.52
C ARG A 150 16.38 16.83 -34.08
N VAL A 151 15.87 15.84 -34.81
CA VAL A 151 14.61 15.15 -34.46
C VAL A 151 14.74 14.41 -33.13
N ASN A 152 15.84 13.69 -32.90
CA ASN A 152 16.08 13.01 -31.62
C ASN A 152 16.17 14.00 -30.46
N LEU A 153 16.87 15.12 -30.65
CA LEU A 153 16.99 16.17 -29.62
C LEU A 153 15.64 16.83 -29.30
N LEU A 154 14.77 16.99 -30.30
CA LEU A 154 13.38 17.43 -30.10
C LEU A 154 12.53 16.39 -29.37
N GLN A 155 12.71 15.10 -29.67
CA GLN A 155 12.03 14.01 -28.96
C GLN A 155 12.45 13.97 -27.48
N GLU A 156 13.74 14.07 -27.18
CA GLU A 156 14.24 14.15 -25.80
C GLU A 156 13.69 15.37 -25.04
N LYS A 157 13.60 16.53 -25.70
CA LYS A 157 12.97 17.73 -25.10
C LYS A 157 11.50 17.49 -24.77
N ARG A 158 10.73 16.91 -25.70
CA ARG A 158 9.32 16.56 -25.46
C ARG A 158 9.16 15.54 -24.33
N GLN A 159 10.06 14.56 -24.25
CA GLN A 159 10.03 13.56 -23.17
C GLN A 159 10.27 14.21 -21.81
N LYS A 160 11.26 15.10 -21.70
CA LYS A 160 11.51 15.87 -20.48
C LYS A 160 10.33 16.78 -20.10
N GLU A 161 9.64 17.37 -21.07
CA GLU A 161 8.44 18.17 -20.83
C GLU A 161 7.26 17.32 -20.34
N LEU A 162 7.08 16.12 -20.91
CA LEU A 162 6.07 15.17 -20.44
C LEU A 162 6.35 14.67 -19.02
N GLU A 163 7.60 14.38 -18.68
CA GLU A 163 8.01 14.02 -17.31
C GLU A 163 7.73 15.17 -16.32
N LYS A 164 8.01 16.41 -16.70
CA LYS A 164 7.67 17.59 -15.89
C LYS A 164 6.17 17.72 -15.67
N LEU A 165 5.36 17.51 -16.70
CA LEU A 165 3.89 17.55 -16.60
C LEU A 165 3.37 16.41 -15.71
N GLN A 166 3.90 15.20 -15.88
CA GLN A 166 3.51 14.05 -15.07
C GLN A 166 3.82 14.27 -13.59
N ASN A 167 5.02 14.79 -13.27
CA ASN A 167 5.41 15.13 -11.90
C ASN A 167 4.54 16.26 -11.32
N ALA A 168 4.16 17.25 -12.13
CA ALA A 168 3.25 18.31 -11.70
C ALA A 168 1.84 17.79 -11.38
N ILE A 169 1.34 16.82 -12.17
CA ILE A 169 0.05 16.17 -11.91
C ILE A 169 0.11 15.33 -10.63
N ILE A 170 1.18 14.55 -10.43
CA ILE A 170 1.38 13.75 -9.22
C ILE A 170 1.40 14.66 -7.99
N LYS A 171 2.21 15.73 -8.01
CA LYS A 171 2.28 16.70 -6.91
C LYS A 171 0.93 17.36 -6.60
N ARG A 172 0.16 17.71 -7.64
CA ARG A 172 -1.19 18.28 -7.46
C ARG A 172 -2.15 17.27 -6.84
N ASN A 173 -2.06 16.00 -7.23
CA ASN A 173 -2.88 14.94 -6.64
C ASN A 173 -2.49 14.68 -5.18
N GLU A 174 -1.19 14.70 -4.85
CA GLU A 174 -0.69 14.62 -3.47
C GLU A 174 -1.24 15.76 -2.61
N ASP A 175 -1.19 17.01 -3.11
CA ASP A 175 -1.75 18.17 -2.42
C ASP A 175 -3.27 18.06 -2.20
N ILE A 176 -4.01 17.50 -3.17
CA ILE A 176 -5.44 17.23 -3.03
C ILE A 176 -5.67 16.15 -1.97
N THR A 177 -4.91 15.06 -1.99
CA THR A 177 -5.05 13.99 -1.00
C THR A 177 -4.72 14.45 0.42
N LEU A 178 -3.70 15.30 0.58
CA LEU A 178 -3.35 15.90 1.87
C LEU A 178 -4.48 16.78 2.40
N LYS A 179 -5.05 17.67 1.58
CA LYS A 179 -6.19 18.49 1.99
C LYS A 179 -7.42 17.66 2.35
N THR A 180 -7.68 16.59 1.60
CA THR A 180 -8.81 15.68 1.87
C THR A 180 -8.59 14.90 3.17
N ALA A 181 -7.36 14.49 3.45
CA ALA A 181 -6.98 13.83 4.71
C ALA A 181 -7.11 14.78 5.91
N GLU A 182 -6.65 16.02 5.79
CA GLU A 182 -6.80 17.06 6.82
C GLU A 182 -8.28 17.35 7.13
N GLU A 183 -9.14 17.43 6.12
CA GLU A 183 -10.59 17.61 6.30
C GLU A 183 -11.25 16.40 7.00
N LEU A 184 -10.84 15.18 6.66
CA LEU A 184 -11.32 13.96 7.32
C LEU A 184 -10.87 13.90 8.78
N ASP A 185 -9.64 14.29 9.09
CA ASP A 185 -9.13 14.36 10.46
C ASP A 185 -9.86 15.41 11.30
N LEU A 186 -10.14 16.58 10.73
CA LEU A 186 -10.97 17.62 11.37
C LEU A 186 -12.40 17.11 11.63
N ARG A 187 -12.97 16.36 10.69
CA ARG A 187 -14.30 15.75 10.86
C ARG A 187 -14.29 14.68 11.93
N LYS A 188 -13.24 13.84 11.98
CA LYS A 188 -13.06 12.79 13.00
C LYS A 188 -12.92 13.39 14.39
N LYS A 189 -12.08 14.44 14.57
CA LYS A 189 -11.95 15.18 15.83
C LYS A 189 -13.28 15.75 16.31
N ARG A 190 -14.09 16.35 15.43
CA ARG A 190 -15.43 16.86 15.79
C ARG A 190 -16.40 15.74 16.21
N PHE A 191 -16.30 14.55 15.63
CA PHE A 191 -17.09 13.39 16.06
C PHE A 191 -16.61 12.83 17.38
N GLU A 192 -15.30 12.72 17.59
CA GLU A 192 -14.69 12.28 18.84
C GLU A 192 -15.00 13.25 19.99
N GLU A 193 -14.94 14.56 19.78
CA GLU A 193 -15.35 15.56 20.79
C GLU A 193 -16.83 15.44 21.16
N LYS A 194 -17.73 15.18 20.19
CA LYS A 194 -19.15 14.94 20.47
C LYS A 194 -19.36 13.62 21.21
N ARG A 195 -18.60 12.58 20.86
CA ARG A 195 -18.66 11.27 21.51
C ARG A 195 -18.12 11.34 22.94
N ILE A 196 -17.00 12.01 23.16
CA ILE A 196 -16.42 12.26 24.48
C ILE A 196 -17.38 13.06 25.36
N LYS A 197 -18.10 14.06 24.81
CA LYS A 197 -19.12 14.79 25.57
C LYS A 197 -20.31 13.91 25.96
N LEU A 198 -20.76 13.02 25.08
CA LEU A 198 -21.81 12.04 25.35
C LEU A 198 -21.35 10.98 26.37
N GLU A 199 -20.17 10.40 26.18
CA GLU A 199 -19.53 9.46 27.12
C GLU A 199 -19.27 10.12 28.48
N ALA A 200 -18.89 11.40 28.51
CA ALA A 200 -18.76 12.16 29.76
C ALA A 200 -20.12 12.34 30.45
N SER A 201 -21.18 12.65 29.71
CA SER A 201 -22.52 12.75 30.31
C SER A 201 -23.07 11.39 30.78
N GLU A 202 -22.79 10.31 30.04
CA GLU A 202 -23.16 8.94 30.43
C GLU A 202 -22.37 8.48 31.65
N THR A 203 -21.06 8.71 31.69
CA THR A 203 -20.22 8.40 32.86
C THR A 203 -20.62 9.22 34.08
N THR A 204 -20.98 10.50 33.93
CA THR A 204 -21.55 11.25 35.06
C THR A 204 -22.86 10.66 35.55
N PHE A 205 -23.74 10.21 34.65
CA PHE A 205 -24.99 9.55 35.01
C PHE A 205 -24.76 8.23 35.74
N PHE A 206 -23.86 7.37 35.24
CA PHE A 206 -23.50 6.12 35.90
C PHE A 206 -22.79 6.33 37.24
N ASN A 207 -21.91 7.34 37.35
CA ASN A 207 -21.27 7.68 38.63
C ASN A 207 -22.30 8.17 39.67
N ILE A 208 -23.35 8.88 39.24
CA ILE A 208 -24.45 9.30 40.12
C ILE A 208 -25.27 8.09 40.55
N LEU A 209 -25.56 7.15 39.64
CA LEU A 209 -26.24 5.90 39.99
C LEU A 209 -25.40 5.00 40.89
N GLU A 210 -24.10 4.87 40.64
CA GLU A 210 -23.17 4.08 41.45
C GLU A 210 -23.00 4.70 42.84
N ASN A 211 -22.93 6.04 42.94
CA ASN A 211 -23.00 6.74 44.21
C ASN A 211 -24.34 6.50 44.92
N ALA A 212 -25.47 6.55 44.20
CA ALA A 212 -26.78 6.29 44.80
C ALA A 212 -26.89 4.84 45.32
N ASP A 213 -26.38 3.87 44.56
CA ASP A 213 -26.29 2.46 44.93
C ASP A 213 -25.36 2.25 46.13
N ASP A 214 -24.22 2.94 46.19
CA ASP A 214 -23.26 2.83 47.28
C ASP A 214 -23.76 3.51 48.56
N ILE A 215 -24.44 4.65 48.45
CA ILE A 215 -25.15 5.30 49.55
C ILE A 215 -26.31 4.41 50.05
N LEU A 216 -27.00 3.72 49.13
CA LEU A 216 -28.05 2.76 49.46
C LEU A 216 -27.49 1.53 50.18
N LYS A 217 -26.35 0.97 49.74
CA LYS A 217 -25.62 -0.09 50.45
C LYS A 217 -25.18 0.37 51.85
N GLY A 218 -24.87 1.65 52.00
CA GLY A 218 -24.61 2.32 53.28
C GLY A 218 -25.84 2.54 54.16
N LYS A 219 -27.04 2.09 53.74
CA LYS A 219 -28.34 2.27 54.44
C LYS A 219 -28.72 3.73 54.70
N LYS A 220 -28.09 4.68 54.00
CA LYS A 220 -28.44 6.10 54.13
C LYS A 220 -29.57 6.43 53.17
N PHE A 221 -30.74 5.97 53.54
CA PHE A 221 -31.88 5.92 52.62
C PHE A 221 -32.33 7.30 52.12
N GLU A 222 -32.19 8.38 52.91
CA GLU A 222 -32.49 9.75 52.47
C GLU A 222 -31.47 10.28 51.45
N GLU A 223 -30.18 10.13 51.74
CA GLU A 223 -29.10 10.54 50.82
C GLU A 223 -29.15 9.75 49.50
N ALA A 224 -29.52 8.46 49.56
CA ALA A 224 -29.66 7.60 48.38
C ALA A 224 -30.85 8.06 47.50
N ILE A 225 -31.98 8.42 48.12
CA ILE A 225 -33.16 8.92 47.40
C ILE A 225 -32.82 10.24 46.68
N ASP A 226 -32.10 11.15 47.34
CA ASP A 226 -31.68 12.42 46.72
C ASP A 226 -30.73 12.21 45.53
N GLU A 227 -29.81 11.24 45.59
CA GLU A 227 -28.93 10.93 44.46
C GLU A 227 -29.64 10.20 43.30
N TYR A 228 -30.60 9.31 43.57
CA TYR A 228 -31.44 8.76 42.49
C TYR A 228 -32.33 9.85 41.84
N GLN A 229 -32.75 10.87 42.59
CA GLN A 229 -33.46 12.03 42.03
C GLN A 229 -32.54 12.89 41.16
N LYS A 230 -31.27 13.08 41.55
CA LYS A 230 -30.27 13.73 40.68
C LYS A 230 -30.02 12.92 39.41
N ALA A 231 -29.97 11.59 39.49
CA ALA A 231 -29.85 10.72 38.32
C ALA A 231 -31.01 10.93 37.32
N LEU A 232 -32.23 11.11 37.82
CA LEU A 232 -33.42 11.40 36.99
C LEU A 232 -33.29 12.72 36.22
N THR A 233 -32.79 13.79 36.85
CA THR A 233 -32.57 15.08 36.17
C THR A 233 -31.50 15.02 35.07
N HIS A 234 -30.52 14.10 35.20
CA HIS A 234 -29.50 13.90 34.18
C HIS A 234 -29.98 13.05 33.00
N ILE A 235 -30.95 12.15 33.20
CA ILE A 235 -31.56 11.36 32.12
C ILE A 235 -32.31 12.24 31.12
N GLU A 236 -33.00 13.28 31.59
CA GLU A 236 -33.72 14.23 30.71
C GLU A 236 -32.79 14.93 29.71
N ASN A 237 -31.49 15.07 30.06
CA ASN A 237 -30.47 15.67 29.21
C ASN A 237 -29.77 14.68 28.25
N LEU A 238 -29.93 13.37 28.45
CA LEU A 238 -29.30 12.32 27.62
C LEU A 238 -30.14 11.91 26.39
N GLY A 239 -31.35 12.45 26.26
CA GLY A 239 -32.23 12.32 25.09
C GLY A 239 -33.19 11.12 25.13
N PRO A 240 -34.06 10.99 24.12
CA PRO A 240 -35.28 10.16 24.17
C PRO A 240 -35.03 8.65 24.27
N LYS A 241 -33.80 8.18 24.04
CA LYS A 241 -33.44 6.76 24.18
C LYS A 241 -33.34 6.29 25.64
N TRP A 242 -33.31 7.21 26.60
CA TRP A 242 -33.10 6.92 28.03
C TRP A 242 -34.38 7.01 28.88
N GLU A 243 -35.52 7.38 28.28
CA GLU A 243 -36.82 7.51 28.96
C GLU A 243 -37.29 6.20 29.61
N THR A 244 -36.86 5.05 29.09
CA THR A 244 -37.19 3.73 29.65
C THR A 244 -36.58 3.50 31.04
N TYR A 245 -35.48 4.18 31.39
CA TYR A 245 -34.81 4.05 32.69
C TYR A 245 -35.46 4.91 33.79
N VAL A 246 -36.22 5.95 33.40
CA VAL A 246 -36.96 6.82 34.33
C VAL A 246 -37.95 6.02 35.17
N HIS A 247 -38.65 5.07 34.56
CA HIS A 247 -39.61 4.22 35.27
C HIS A 247 -38.93 3.29 36.28
N SER A 248 -37.77 2.73 35.93
CA SER A 248 -37.00 1.83 36.80
C SER A 248 -36.45 2.55 38.02
N ILE A 249 -35.90 3.77 37.87
CA ILE A 249 -35.35 4.56 38.99
C ILE A 249 -36.44 5.00 39.96
N ASN A 250 -37.62 5.39 39.46
CA ASN A 250 -38.77 5.74 40.31
C ASN A 250 -39.25 4.54 41.18
N ASN A 251 -39.24 3.32 40.61
CA ASN A 251 -39.59 2.12 41.36
C ASN A 251 -38.55 1.77 42.44
N ILE A 252 -37.27 2.07 42.20
CA ILE A 252 -36.20 1.89 43.18
C ILE A 252 -36.39 2.84 44.36
N ILE A 253 -36.65 4.13 44.11
CA ILE A 253 -36.93 5.14 45.15
C ILE A 253 -38.07 4.70 46.08
N LEU A 254 -39.17 4.15 45.53
CA LEU A 254 -40.31 3.67 46.31
C LEU A 254 -39.99 2.46 47.21
N ASN A 255 -39.13 1.55 46.76
CA ASN A 255 -38.71 0.40 47.55
C ASN A 255 -37.75 0.80 48.69
N ILE A 256 -36.86 1.76 48.44
CA ILE A 256 -35.91 2.28 49.43
C ILE A 256 -36.66 2.90 50.63
N GLN A 257 -37.74 3.65 50.36
CA GLN A 257 -38.58 4.24 51.40
C GLN A 257 -39.25 3.18 52.30
N ARG A 258 -39.59 1.99 51.78
CA ARG A 258 -40.13 0.87 52.58
C ARG A 258 -39.07 0.23 53.47
N ILE A 259 -37.84 0.07 52.97
CA ILE A 259 -36.74 -0.56 53.70
C ILE A 259 -36.28 0.34 54.86
N LYS A 260 -36.19 1.66 54.64
CA LYS A 260 -35.86 2.66 55.66
C LYS A 260 -36.68 2.52 56.94
N ASN A 261 -37.98 2.32 56.79
CA ASN A 261 -38.90 2.23 57.92
C ASN A 261 -38.74 0.93 58.73
N SER A 262 -38.18 -0.13 58.13
CA SER A 262 -37.87 -1.40 58.81
C SER A 262 -36.47 -1.43 59.42
N GLN A 263 -35.54 -0.58 58.94
CA GLN A 263 -34.15 -0.53 59.39
C GLN A 263 -33.97 0.28 60.68
N LEU A 264 -34.75 1.35 60.87
CA LEU A 264 -34.73 2.20 62.07
C LEU A 264 -34.97 1.44 63.38
N GLU A 265 -35.75 0.36 63.35
CA GLU A 265 -36.00 -0.49 64.52
C GLU A 265 -34.84 -1.46 64.84
N LYS A 266 -34.00 -1.80 63.85
CA LYS A 266 -32.89 -2.78 64.01
C LYS A 266 -31.53 -2.11 64.24
N ASP A 267 -31.35 -0.88 63.77
CA ASP A 267 -30.07 -0.17 63.88
C ASP A 267 -29.80 0.39 65.30
N TYR A 268 -30.84 0.58 66.14
CA TYR A 268 -30.67 0.96 67.56
C TYR A 268 -29.94 -0.12 68.39
N GLU A 269 -30.18 -1.41 68.11
CA GLU A 269 -29.57 -2.53 68.84
C GLU A 269 -28.16 -2.88 68.34
N PHE A 270 -27.82 -2.48 67.12
CA PHE A 270 -26.55 -2.81 66.47
C PHE A 270 -25.45 -1.75 66.70
N GLN A 271 -25.82 -0.47 66.85
CA GLN A 271 -24.90 0.65 67.12
C GLN A 271 -24.06 0.46 68.40
N GLN A 272 -24.62 -0.18 69.44
CA GLN A 272 -23.90 -0.47 70.68
C GLN A 272 -22.72 -1.47 70.51
N LYS A 273 -22.69 -2.25 69.43
CA LYS A 273 -21.68 -3.28 69.18
C LYS A 273 -20.56 -2.83 68.24
N LEU A 274 -20.77 -1.78 67.44
CA LEU A 274 -19.84 -1.32 66.40
C LEU A 274 -18.80 -0.31 66.90
N GLU A 275 -19.16 0.55 67.87
CA GLU A 275 -18.23 1.52 68.49
C GLU A 275 -17.02 0.86 69.17
N ASN A 276 -17.15 -0.40 69.60
CA ASN A 276 -16.06 -1.17 70.21
C ASN A 276 -15.09 -1.77 69.19
N ARG A 277 -15.44 -1.83 67.88
CA ARG A 277 -14.59 -2.39 66.82
C ARG A 277 -13.82 -1.33 66.04
N GLU A 278 -14.42 -0.14 65.83
CA GLU A 278 -13.77 0.96 65.11
C GLU A 278 -12.52 1.51 65.82
N LYS A 279 -12.46 1.43 67.15
CA LYS A 279 -11.27 1.84 67.92
C LYS A 279 -10.03 1.00 67.61
N SER A 280 -10.19 -0.27 67.26
CA SER A 280 -9.10 -1.21 66.95
C SER A 280 -8.59 -1.12 65.50
N GLU A 281 -9.43 -0.70 64.55
CA GLU A 281 -9.09 -0.67 63.12
C GLU A 281 -8.34 0.62 62.72
N LEU A 282 -8.60 1.71 63.45
CA LEU A 282 -7.97 3.02 63.28
C LEU A 282 -6.49 3.02 63.68
N GLU A 283 -6.05 2.10 64.54
CA GLU A 283 -4.64 1.90 64.89
C GLU A 283 -3.85 1.17 63.80
N LEU A 284 -4.48 0.23 63.10
CA LEU A 284 -3.88 -0.55 62.03
C LEU A 284 -3.62 0.31 60.76
N GLN A 285 -4.58 1.17 60.40
CA GLN A 285 -4.46 2.04 59.23
C GLN A 285 -3.31 3.06 59.36
N LYS A 286 -3.00 3.53 60.57
CA LYS A 286 -1.88 4.46 60.82
C LYS A 286 -0.52 3.84 60.54
N GLN A 287 -0.35 2.52 60.73
CA GLN A 287 0.91 1.83 60.43
C GLN A 287 1.14 1.61 58.92
N ILE A 288 0.07 1.37 58.15
CA ILE A 288 0.16 1.11 56.70
C ILE A 288 0.53 2.37 55.91
N ILE A 289 -0.05 3.52 56.27
CA ILE A 289 0.20 4.80 55.62
C ILE A 289 1.68 5.23 55.78
N PHE A 290 2.29 4.92 56.91
CA PHE A 290 3.70 5.23 57.17
C PHE A 290 4.66 4.46 56.24
N GLN A 291 4.38 3.20 55.91
CA GLN A 291 5.22 2.41 55.00
C GLN A 291 5.07 2.82 53.53
N LEU A 292 3.85 3.14 53.08
CA LEU A 292 3.59 3.56 51.70
C LEU A 292 4.25 4.90 51.35
N ASN A 293 4.32 5.82 52.30
CA ASN A 293 4.99 7.11 52.10
C ASN A 293 6.52 6.98 51.98
N LYS A 294 7.12 5.96 52.59
CA LYS A 294 8.56 5.67 52.48
C LYS A 294 8.95 5.16 51.09
N GLU A 295 8.13 4.30 50.49
CA GLU A 295 8.34 3.78 49.13
C GLU A 295 8.08 4.83 48.03
N ARG A 296 7.06 5.69 48.21
CA ARG A 296 6.82 6.82 47.30
C ARG A 296 7.98 7.82 47.23
N GLY A 297 8.71 8.00 48.33
CA GLY A 297 9.93 8.84 48.37
C GLY A 297 11.08 8.28 47.53
N ARG A 298 11.28 6.95 47.55
CA ARG A 298 12.32 6.27 46.75
C ARG A 298 12.06 6.33 45.25
N LEU A 299 10.79 6.23 44.83
CA LEU A 299 10.43 6.25 43.42
C LEU A 299 10.57 7.63 42.78
N LYS A 300 10.21 8.71 43.51
CA LYS A 300 10.39 10.08 43.02
C LYS A 300 11.85 10.46 42.78
N GLN A 301 12.77 9.94 43.59
CA GLN A 301 14.21 10.16 43.38
C GLN A 301 14.75 9.46 42.13
N LYS A 302 14.21 8.29 41.77
CA LYS A 302 14.59 7.60 40.52
C LYS A 302 14.03 8.29 39.27
N GLU A 303 12.82 8.84 39.35
CA GLU A 303 12.19 9.54 38.22
C GLU A 303 12.93 10.83 37.82
N ILE A 304 13.49 11.57 38.80
CA ILE A 304 14.30 12.77 38.54
C ILE A 304 15.59 12.41 37.79
N VAL A 305 16.25 11.31 38.16
CA VAL A 305 17.49 10.84 37.49
C VAL A 305 17.22 10.45 36.04
N PHE A 306 16.09 9.81 35.74
CA PHE A 306 15.76 9.42 34.36
C PHE A 306 15.42 10.62 33.45
N LYS A 307 14.70 11.63 33.97
CA LYS A 307 14.37 12.83 33.19
C LYS A 307 15.60 13.66 32.84
N ASP A 308 16.62 13.66 33.70
CA ASP A 308 17.89 14.35 33.41
C ASP A 308 18.74 13.58 32.38
N GLN A 309 18.70 12.24 32.38
CA GLN A 309 19.34 11.41 31.34
C GLN A 309 18.69 11.57 29.97
N GLU A 310 17.36 11.64 29.91
CA GLU A 310 16.62 11.80 28.65
C GLU A 310 16.90 13.15 27.98
N LYS A 311 17.01 14.23 28.77
CA LYS A 311 17.40 15.55 28.27
C LYS A 311 18.83 15.58 27.73
N GLN A 312 19.76 14.84 28.34
CA GLN A 312 21.11 14.70 27.81
C GLN A 312 21.12 13.98 26.47
N ILE A 313 20.37 12.87 26.34
CA ILE A 313 20.29 12.11 25.08
C ILE A 313 19.72 12.97 23.95
N ILE A 314 18.64 13.72 24.19
CA ILE A 314 18.05 14.63 23.19
C ILE A 314 19.02 15.73 22.77
N TYR A 315 19.77 16.29 23.72
CA TYR A 315 20.81 17.28 23.42
C TYR A 315 21.95 16.68 22.57
N PHE A 316 22.39 15.45 22.87
CA PHE A 316 23.39 14.73 22.09
C PHE A 316 22.92 14.43 20.65
N GLU A 317 21.67 13.99 20.47
CA GLU A 317 21.09 13.74 19.14
C GLU A 317 20.97 15.02 18.32
N HIS A 318 20.56 16.13 18.95
CA HIS A 318 20.43 17.40 18.24
C HIS A 318 21.78 17.91 17.74
N GLN A 319 22.82 17.91 18.58
CA GLN A 319 24.18 18.31 18.18
C GLN A 319 24.76 17.38 17.11
N LYS A 320 24.49 16.07 17.21
CA LYS A 320 24.85 15.10 16.18
C LYS A 320 24.24 15.45 14.82
N ASN A 321 22.97 15.83 14.77
CA ASN A 321 22.31 16.22 13.52
C ASN A 321 22.91 17.50 12.91
N ILE A 322 23.18 18.52 13.73
CA ILE A 322 23.84 19.75 13.26
C ILE A 322 25.23 19.43 12.68
N GLY A 323 25.99 18.54 13.34
CA GLY A 323 27.28 18.08 12.83
C GLY A 323 27.18 17.41 11.45
N PHE A 324 26.14 16.62 11.20
CA PHE A 324 25.89 16.03 9.87
C PHE A 324 25.47 17.05 8.81
N GLU A 325 24.67 18.05 9.15
CA GLU A 325 24.30 19.12 8.22
C GLU A 325 25.56 19.86 7.70
N PHE A 326 26.55 20.09 8.58
CA PHE A 326 27.83 20.66 8.17
C PHE A 326 28.67 19.70 7.31
N LEU A 327 28.59 18.38 7.52
CA LEU A 327 29.23 17.40 6.62
C LEU A 327 28.62 17.43 5.22
N ASP A 328 27.29 17.44 5.13
CA ASP A 328 26.59 17.48 3.84
C ASP A 328 26.89 18.78 3.09
N SER A 329 26.91 19.91 3.81
CA SER A 329 27.33 21.20 3.26
C SER A 329 28.77 21.16 2.75
N GLY A 330 29.69 20.50 3.49
CA GLY A 330 31.07 20.28 3.07
C GLY A 330 31.16 19.47 1.77
N ILE A 331 30.42 18.36 1.66
CA ILE A 331 30.36 17.53 0.44
C ILE A 331 29.83 18.35 -0.75
N GLU A 332 28.81 19.16 -0.53
CA GLU A 332 28.22 19.99 -1.59
C GLU A 332 29.17 21.09 -2.07
N ALA A 333 29.89 21.75 -1.15
CA ALA A 333 30.92 22.74 -1.50
C ALA A 333 32.09 22.12 -2.30
N VAL A 334 32.50 20.88 -1.98
CA VAL A 334 33.49 20.14 -2.79
C VAL A 334 32.99 19.91 -4.22
N LYS A 335 31.71 19.53 -4.40
CA LYS A 335 31.10 19.35 -5.73
C LYS A 335 31.08 20.64 -6.53
N GLN A 336 30.85 21.78 -5.86
CA GLN A 336 30.84 23.11 -6.48
C GLN A 336 32.25 23.66 -6.76
N ARG A 337 33.31 22.94 -6.36
CA ARG A 337 34.73 23.35 -6.43
C ARG A 337 35.05 24.59 -5.58
N ASP A 338 34.23 24.86 -4.58
CA ASP A 338 34.51 25.88 -3.56
C ASP A 338 35.19 25.21 -2.36
N TYR A 339 36.50 24.99 -2.51
CA TYR A 339 37.29 24.26 -1.53
C TYR A 339 37.46 25.01 -0.21
N GLU A 340 37.28 26.33 -0.18
CA GLU A 340 37.38 27.13 1.04
C GLU A 340 36.15 26.91 1.93
N SER A 341 34.96 27.02 1.35
CA SER A 341 33.70 26.74 2.03
C SER A 341 33.60 25.27 2.48
N ALA A 342 34.14 24.34 1.70
CA ALA A 342 34.18 22.92 2.07
C ALA A 342 35.06 22.65 3.30
N ILE A 343 36.25 23.27 3.37
CA ILE A 343 37.15 23.12 4.53
C ILE A 343 36.50 23.70 5.78
N GLU A 344 35.86 24.88 5.68
CA GLU A 344 35.17 25.51 6.80
C GLU A 344 34.01 24.65 7.32
N ALA A 345 33.20 24.09 6.42
CA ALA A 345 32.08 23.21 6.79
C ALA A 345 32.57 21.93 7.51
N TYR A 346 33.63 21.28 7.00
CA TYR A 346 34.22 20.11 7.68
C TYR A 346 34.85 20.48 9.04
N GLN A 347 35.49 21.64 9.17
CA GLN A 347 36.02 22.10 10.46
C GLN A 347 34.91 22.37 11.49
N ASN A 348 33.77 22.90 11.04
CA ASN A 348 32.61 23.14 11.91
C ASN A 348 31.95 21.82 12.34
N ALA A 349 31.80 20.85 11.42
CA ALA A 349 31.37 19.49 11.77
C ALA A 349 32.31 18.84 12.80
N GLY A 350 33.63 18.96 12.60
CA GLY A 350 34.64 18.43 13.53
C GLY A 350 34.57 19.07 14.92
N LYS A 351 34.34 20.38 15.03
CA LYS A 351 34.15 21.08 16.31
C LYS A 351 32.92 20.57 17.06
N ILE A 352 31.81 20.39 16.36
CA ILE A 352 30.56 19.89 16.95
C ILE A 352 30.74 18.46 17.44
N PHE A 353 31.36 17.58 16.66
CA PHE A 353 31.63 16.20 17.07
C PHE A 353 32.66 16.10 18.20
N ALA A 354 33.63 17.01 18.29
CA ALA A 354 34.51 17.12 19.45
C ALA A 354 33.76 17.60 20.71
N GLU A 355 32.82 18.54 20.58
CA GLU A 355 32.00 19.06 21.68
C GLU A 355 31.11 17.96 22.30
N ILE A 356 30.58 17.06 21.48
CA ILE A 356 29.83 15.88 21.94
C ILE A 356 30.69 14.64 22.25
N GLN A 357 32.03 14.77 22.22
CA GLN A 357 32.99 13.69 22.46
C GLN A 357 32.82 12.46 21.54
N TRP A 358 32.34 12.67 20.32
CA TRP A 358 32.17 11.59 19.33
C TRP A 358 33.46 11.35 18.55
N ASN A 359 34.41 10.71 19.22
CA ASN A 359 35.80 10.58 18.77
C ASN A 359 36.00 9.69 17.53
N GLU A 360 35.00 8.91 17.12
CA GLU A 360 35.10 7.96 16.00
C GLU A 360 35.12 8.66 14.63
N GLU A 361 34.40 9.78 14.50
CA GLU A 361 34.21 10.47 13.21
C GLU A 361 35.21 11.61 12.97
N ILE A 362 35.82 12.14 14.03
CA ILE A 362 36.81 13.24 13.94
C ILE A 362 37.97 12.89 12.99
N PRO A 363 38.60 11.68 13.04
CA PRO A 363 39.68 11.33 12.13
C PRO A 363 39.25 11.28 10.66
N LEU A 364 37.99 10.91 10.38
CA LEU A 364 37.45 10.85 9.02
C LEU A 364 37.23 12.26 8.45
N ILE A 365 36.76 13.18 9.28
CA ILE A 365 36.64 14.60 8.94
C ILE A 365 38.01 15.22 8.66
N GLU A 366 39.01 14.95 9.51
CA GLU A 366 40.37 15.45 9.32
C GLU A 366 41.00 14.95 8.01
N ASN A 367 40.76 13.69 7.65
CA ASN A 367 41.20 13.14 6.36
C ASN A 367 40.49 13.82 5.19
N SER A 368 39.19 14.08 5.32
CA SER A 368 38.39 14.78 4.30
C SER A 368 38.89 16.22 4.09
N ILE A 369 39.27 16.94 5.17
CA ILE A 369 39.90 18.26 5.09
C ILE A 369 41.22 18.18 4.32
N LYS A 370 42.09 17.20 4.64
CA LYS A 370 43.38 17.00 3.96
C LYS A 370 43.20 16.74 2.46
N GLU A 371 42.24 15.91 2.07
CA GLU A 371 41.93 15.63 0.67
C GLU A 371 41.47 16.90 -0.08
N VAL A 372 40.61 17.70 0.53
CA VAL A 372 40.13 18.97 -0.04
C VAL A 372 41.28 20.00 -0.16
N GLU A 373 42.18 20.06 0.81
CA GLU A 373 43.38 20.89 0.74
C GLU A 373 44.33 20.48 -0.39
N GLU A 374 44.52 19.18 -0.62
CA GLU A 374 45.29 18.67 -1.76
C GLU A 374 44.65 19.02 -3.10
N LEU A 375 43.32 18.92 -3.21
CA LEU A 375 42.58 19.35 -4.40
C LEU A 375 42.75 20.85 -4.66
N LYS A 376 42.70 21.69 -3.61
CA LYS A 376 42.97 23.12 -3.69
C LYS A 376 44.39 23.42 -4.16
N LYS A 377 45.40 22.72 -3.61
CA LYS A 377 46.81 22.84 -4.04
C LYS A 377 46.98 22.47 -5.51
N ASN A 378 46.38 21.37 -5.96
CA ASN A 378 46.42 20.92 -7.35
C ASN A 378 45.74 21.90 -8.30
N GLN A 379 44.60 22.49 -7.90
CA GLN A 379 43.93 23.52 -8.70
C GLN A 379 44.77 24.78 -8.86
N ASN A 380 45.44 25.22 -7.79
CA ASN A 380 46.33 26.39 -7.82
C ASN A 380 47.59 26.13 -8.66
N LEU A 381 48.16 24.92 -8.57
CA LEU A 381 49.28 24.49 -9.41
C LEU A 381 48.89 24.49 -10.90
N LEU A 382 47.69 24.02 -11.22
CA LEU A 382 47.17 24.02 -12.59
C LEU A 382 46.93 25.43 -13.13
N LYS A 383 46.44 26.36 -12.28
CA LYS A 383 46.28 27.78 -12.62
C LYS A 383 47.65 28.44 -12.89
N GLN A 384 48.65 28.17 -12.07
CA GLN A 384 50.02 28.66 -12.28
C GLN A 384 50.63 28.13 -13.58
N LYS A 385 50.45 26.84 -13.89
CA LYS A 385 50.95 26.24 -15.14
C LYS A 385 50.31 26.85 -16.38
N ARG A 386 48.99 27.09 -16.35
CA ARG A 386 48.27 27.79 -17.45
C ARG A 386 48.70 29.23 -17.63
N MET A 387 49.01 29.94 -16.53
CA MET A 387 49.52 31.30 -16.59
C MET A 387 50.93 31.35 -17.20
N ALA A 388 51.80 30.38 -16.86
CA ALA A 388 53.11 30.24 -17.46
C ALA A 388 53.05 29.93 -18.97
N GLU A 389 52.17 29.02 -19.39
CA GLU A 389 51.95 28.70 -20.82
C GLU A 389 51.38 29.89 -21.62
N ALA A 390 50.51 30.71 -21.01
CA ALA A 390 49.99 31.92 -21.64
C ALA A 390 51.08 32.99 -21.83
N ILE A 391 51.97 33.16 -20.85
CA ILE A 391 53.12 34.07 -20.94
C ILE A 391 54.09 33.61 -22.03
N GLU A 392 54.32 32.30 -22.17
CA GLU A 392 55.21 31.75 -23.20
C GLU A 392 54.66 31.93 -24.63
N ARG A 393 53.34 31.81 -24.82
CA ARG A 393 52.68 32.13 -26.11
C ARG A 393 52.81 33.60 -26.46
N HIS A 394 52.59 34.48 -25.49
CA HIS A 394 52.68 35.92 -25.71
C HIS A 394 54.10 36.38 -26.11
N LYS A 395 55.15 35.73 -25.59
CA LYS A 395 56.54 35.97 -26.00
C LYS A 395 56.83 35.52 -27.44
N LYS A 396 56.29 34.37 -27.87
CA LYS A 396 56.43 33.86 -29.24
C LYS A 396 55.72 34.77 -30.27
N ASP A 397 54.59 35.34 -29.89
CA ASP A 397 53.84 36.27 -30.74
C ASP A 397 54.54 37.63 -30.88
N GLU A 398 55.21 38.14 -29.84
CA GLU A 398 56.04 39.36 -29.92
C GLU A 398 57.28 39.18 -30.80
N GLU A 399 57.94 38.02 -30.75
CA GLU A 399 59.09 37.71 -31.62
C GLU A 399 58.67 37.63 -33.09
N PHE A 400 57.49 37.09 -33.37
CA PHE A 400 56.90 37.02 -34.71
C PHE A 400 56.55 38.41 -35.26
N GLN A 401 55.93 39.26 -34.44
CA GLN A 401 55.60 40.65 -34.80
C GLN A 401 56.86 41.47 -35.15
N ASN A 402 57.95 41.27 -34.40
CA ASN A 402 59.22 41.95 -34.64
C ASN A 402 59.93 41.48 -35.93
N GLN A 403 59.74 40.23 -36.37
CA GLN A 403 60.26 39.74 -37.66
C GLN A 403 59.51 40.36 -38.85
N ILE A 404 58.20 40.51 -38.75
CA ILE A 404 57.36 41.14 -39.79
C ILE A 404 57.71 42.62 -39.98
N ALA A 405 57.96 43.35 -38.88
CA ALA A 405 58.32 44.76 -38.94
C ALA A 405 59.64 45.02 -39.69
N ARG A 406 60.64 44.14 -39.55
CA ARG A 406 61.93 44.24 -40.27
C ARG A 406 61.79 43.94 -41.77
N TYR A 407 60.93 42.99 -42.14
CA TYR A 407 60.67 42.65 -43.54
C TYR A 407 59.98 43.81 -44.30
N LEU A 408 59.02 44.48 -43.65
CA LEU A 408 58.28 45.61 -44.21
C LEU A 408 59.13 46.88 -44.42
N GLN A 409 60.21 47.08 -43.66
CA GLN A 409 61.12 48.22 -43.86
C GLN A 409 61.99 48.04 -45.12
N LEU A 410 62.45 46.82 -45.41
CA LEU A 410 63.28 46.51 -46.59
C LEU A 410 62.52 46.65 -47.92
N GLU A 411 61.21 46.37 -47.95
CA GLU A 411 60.39 46.61 -49.15
C GLU A 411 60.14 48.09 -49.42
N ARG A 412 59.99 48.90 -48.36
CA ARG A 412 59.72 50.35 -48.50
C ARG A 412 60.89 51.12 -49.11
N GLU A 413 62.11 50.64 -48.99
CA GLU A 413 63.31 51.27 -49.58
C GLU A 413 63.47 50.92 -51.07
N LYS A 414 63.20 49.67 -51.48
CA LYS A 414 63.23 49.23 -52.89
C LYS A 414 62.20 49.96 -53.77
N VAL A 415 61.08 50.40 -53.20
CA VAL A 415 60.02 51.13 -53.92
C VAL A 415 60.41 52.60 -54.15
N LYS A 416 61.28 53.20 -53.33
CA LYS A 416 61.70 54.60 -53.49
C LYS A 416 62.70 54.78 -54.64
N GLU A 417 63.58 53.81 -54.91
CA GLU A 417 64.54 53.87 -56.02
C GLU A 417 63.86 53.74 -57.40
N ARG A 418 62.81 52.92 -57.53
CA ARG A 418 62.06 52.77 -58.79
C ARG A 418 61.26 54.02 -59.18
N ARG A 419 60.93 54.90 -58.23
CA ARG A 419 60.15 56.13 -58.47
C ARG A 419 60.94 57.24 -59.18
N VAL A 420 62.26 57.24 -59.10
CA VAL A 420 63.10 58.32 -59.66
C VAL A 420 63.40 58.08 -61.14
N GLN A 421 63.42 56.82 -61.60
CA GLN A 421 63.67 56.45 -63.00
C GLN A 421 62.42 56.61 -63.90
N LEU A 422 61.21 56.53 -63.33
CA LEU A 422 59.94 56.67 -64.07
C LEU A 422 59.59 58.13 -64.44
N LYS A 423 60.03 59.12 -63.64
CA LYS A 423 59.67 60.53 -63.89
C LYS A 423 60.27 61.09 -65.18
N LYS A 424 61.47 60.63 -65.60
CA LYS A 424 62.14 61.11 -66.82
C LYS A 424 61.60 60.52 -68.13
N ARG A 425 60.81 59.43 -68.07
CA ARG A 425 60.22 58.77 -69.25
C ARG A 425 58.78 59.22 -69.54
N ASN A 426 58.14 59.93 -68.60
CA ASN A 426 56.73 60.29 -68.65
C ASN A 426 56.45 61.65 -69.31
N GLU A 427 57.44 62.52 -69.45
CA GLU A 427 57.23 63.85 -70.05
C GLU A 427 57.17 63.80 -71.59
N GLU A 428 57.85 62.85 -72.23
CA GLU A 428 57.79 62.64 -73.69
C GLU A 428 56.55 61.84 -74.14
N LYS A 429 56.00 60.99 -73.26
CA LYS A 429 54.74 60.25 -73.52
C LYS A 429 53.50 61.12 -73.38
N LYS A 430 53.53 62.16 -72.55
CA LYS A 430 52.38 62.98 -72.19
C LYS A 430 51.66 63.62 -73.38
N ILE A 431 52.41 64.03 -74.42
CA ILE A 431 51.85 64.71 -75.60
C ILE A 431 51.16 63.72 -76.57
N LEU A 432 51.61 62.47 -76.61
CA LEU A 432 50.96 61.39 -77.35
C LEU A 432 49.82 60.75 -76.54
N GLU A 433 49.98 60.67 -75.22
CA GLU A 433 49.00 60.14 -74.27
C GLU A 433 47.74 60.99 -74.22
N GLU A 434 47.82 62.33 -74.19
CA GLU A 434 46.64 63.21 -74.12
C GLU A 434 45.64 63.01 -75.28
N LYS A 435 46.12 62.65 -76.48
CA LYS A 435 45.25 62.33 -77.63
C LYS A 435 44.69 60.91 -77.57
N THR A 436 45.48 59.93 -77.10
CA THR A 436 44.99 58.56 -76.89
C THR A 436 44.03 58.48 -75.69
N GLU A 437 44.22 59.28 -74.66
CA GLU A 437 43.42 59.31 -73.43
C GLU A 437 42.00 59.79 -73.73
N ALA A 438 41.83 60.74 -74.65
CA ALA A 438 40.51 61.14 -75.13
C ALA A 438 39.78 59.99 -75.85
N GLY A 439 40.49 59.22 -76.69
CA GLY A 439 39.94 58.02 -77.35
C GLY A 439 39.60 56.90 -76.36
N PHE A 440 40.45 56.66 -75.36
CA PHE A 440 40.21 55.64 -74.32
C PHE A 440 39.08 56.03 -73.36
N LYS A 441 38.88 57.32 -73.06
CA LYS A 441 37.71 57.79 -72.29
C LYS A 441 36.39 57.47 -72.97
N LEU A 442 36.33 57.54 -74.31
CA LEU A 442 35.16 57.12 -75.06
C LEU A 442 34.96 55.59 -74.97
N LEU A 443 36.04 54.80 -74.99
CA LEU A 443 35.93 53.34 -74.80
C LEU A 443 35.47 52.96 -73.39
N GLU A 444 35.93 53.67 -72.36
CA GLU A 444 35.52 53.48 -70.97
C GLU A 444 34.04 53.86 -70.78
N GLN A 445 33.59 54.98 -71.36
CA GLN A 445 32.18 55.36 -71.38
C GLN A 445 31.31 54.33 -72.11
N ALA A 446 31.77 53.76 -73.22
CA ALA A 446 31.05 52.69 -73.90
C ALA A 446 30.96 51.41 -73.06
N GLN A 447 32.00 51.10 -72.27
CA GLN A 447 31.96 49.96 -71.33
C GLN A 447 31.00 50.22 -70.17
N ASP A 448 30.94 51.45 -69.65
CA ASP A 448 29.98 51.83 -68.61
C ASP A 448 28.53 51.74 -69.10
N GLU A 449 28.22 52.22 -70.31
CA GLU A 449 26.88 52.08 -70.90
C GLU A 449 26.53 50.61 -71.21
N MET A 450 27.52 49.78 -71.56
CA MET A 450 27.34 48.34 -71.70
C MET A 450 27.03 47.66 -70.35
N ALA A 451 27.69 48.08 -69.27
CA ALA A 451 27.42 47.57 -67.92
C ALA A 451 26.03 47.98 -67.41
N LYS A 452 25.51 49.13 -67.86
CA LYS A 452 24.14 49.60 -67.58
C LYS A 452 23.07 48.89 -68.42
N GLY A 453 23.46 48.15 -69.46
CA GLY A 453 22.54 47.45 -70.37
C GLY A 453 22.00 48.33 -71.51
N GLU A 454 22.49 49.55 -71.64
CA GLU A 454 22.12 50.51 -72.70
C GLU A 454 22.97 50.24 -73.96
N PHE A 455 22.74 49.07 -74.57
CA PHE A 455 23.58 48.54 -75.64
C PHE A 455 23.63 49.43 -76.90
N ASP A 456 22.57 50.20 -77.18
CA ASP A 456 22.53 51.09 -78.34
C ASP A 456 23.40 52.33 -78.14
N ALA A 457 23.37 52.93 -76.94
CA ALA A 457 24.23 54.06 -76.57
C ALA A 457 25.71 53.66 -76.56
N ALA A 458 26.03 52.46 -76.05
CA ALA A 458 27.39 51.91 -76.09
C ALA A 458 27.92 51.75 -77.53
N ILE A 459 27.08 51.31 -78.47
CA ILE A 459 27.47 51.17 -79.89
C ILE A 459 27.74 52.54 -80.53
N GLU A 460 26.94 53.57 -80.25
CA GLU A 460 27.14 54.92 -80.77
C GLU A 460 28.45 55.54 -80.26
N ILE A 461 28.77 55.38 -78.97
CA ILE A 461 30.02 55.89 -78.38
C ILE A 461 31.25 55.20 -79.00
N LEU A 462 31.19 53.89 -79.25
CA LEU A 462 32.28 53.15 -79.92
C LEU A 462 32.48 53.61 -81.37
N GLN A 463 31.42 54.01 -82.08
CA GLN A 463 31.54 54.59 -83.42
C GLN A 463 32.24 55.95 -83.40
N TYR A 464 32.03 56.77 -82.37
CA TYR A 464 32.78 58.00 -82.16
C TYR A 464 34.26 57.74 -81.85
N ALA A 465 34.56 56.72 -81.03
CA ALA A 465 35.94 56.34 -80.72
C ALA A 465 36.73 55.93 -81.97
N ILE A 466 36.10 55.24 -82.93
CA ILE A 466 36.71 54.87 -84.22
C ILE A 466 37.25 56.11 -84.97
N ASN A 467 36.51 57.23 -84.96
CA ASN A 467 36.95 58.46 -85.62
C ASN A 467 38.18 59.07 -84.92
N PHE A 468 38.23 59.04 -83.59
CA PHE A 468 39.38 59.51 -82.81
C PHE A 468 40.65 58.68 -83.05
N PHE A 469 40.53 57.35 -83.13
CA PHE A 469 41.67 56.47 -83.40
C PHE A 469 42.10 56.49 -84.88
N ALA A 470 41.19 56.83 -85.80
CA ALA A 470 41.52 57.09 -87.19
C ALA A 470 42.41 58.33 -87.37
N ASP A 471 42.11 59.41 -86.65
CA ASP A 471 42.91 60.64 -86.65
C ASP A 471 44.30 60.45 -86.02
N ALA A 472 44.43 59.49 -85.10
CA ALA A 472 45.70 59.08 -84.48
C ALA A 472 46.50 58.04 -85.30
N GLN A 473 45.99 57.62 -86.47
CA GLN A 473 46.56 56.59 -87.35
C GLN A 473 46.74 55.20 -86.69
N TRP A 474 45.92 54.87 -85.71
CA TRP A 474 45.93 53.58 -85.00
C TRP A 474 44.89 52.61 -85.59
N GLN A 475 45.32 51.86 -86.61
CA GLN A 475 44.43 50.99 -87.40
C GLN A 475 44.05 49.69 -86.68
N ASP A 476 44.92 49.21 -85.79
CA ASP A 476 44.70 47.95 -85.07
C ASP A 476 43.54 48.10 -84.06
N GLU A 477 43.48 49.23 -83.36
CA GLU A 477 42.43 49.57 -82.40
C GLU A 477 41.07 49.77 -83.07
N ILE A 478 41.03 50.30 -84.30
CA ILE A 478 39.79 50.43 -85.08
C ILE A 478 39.19 49.05 -85.38
N SER A 479 40.02 48.06 -85.69
CA SER A 479 39.57 46.68 -85.93
C SER A 479 38.98 46.06 -84.65
N ILE A 480 39.65 46.27 -83.52
CA ILE A 480 39.20 45.79 -82.21
C ILE A 480 37.85 46.42 -81.84
N ILE A 481 37.70 47.74 -82.00
CA ILE A 481 36.46 48.44 -81.67
C ILE A 481 35.29 47.97 -82.57
N LYS A 482 35.53 47.70 -83.86
CA LYS A 482 34.51 47.13 -84.76
C LYS A 482 34.05 45.74 -84.32
N ASN A 483 34.97 44.90 -83.85
CA ASN A 483 34.64 43.59 -83.31
C ASN A 483 33.86 43.71 -81.99
N SER A 484 34.23 44.65 -81.11
CA SER A 484 33.49 44.92 -79.88
C SER A 484 32.05 45.39 -80.16
N ILE A 485 31.82 46.21 -81.20
CA ILE A 485 30.46 46.58 -81.63
C ILE A 485 29.64 45.34 -82.03
N LEU A 486 30.25 44.35 -82.71
CA LEU A 486 29.58 43.11 -83.10
C LEU A 486 29.23 42.25 -81.86
N GLU A 487 30.16 42.13 -80.91
CA GLU A 487 29.96 41.38 -79.66
C GLU A 487 28.85 42.00 -78.80
N ILE A 488 28.78 43.32 -78.72
CA ILE A 488 27.72 44.04 -77.98
C ILE A 488 26.35 43.78 -78.61
N LYS A 489 26.25 43.78 -79.95
CA LYS A 489 25.01 43.44 -80.66
C LYS A 489 24.55 42.00 -80.39
N ASN A 490 25.50 41.06 -80.23
CA ASN A 490 25.18 39.68 -79.90
C ASN A 490 24.74 39.53 -78.43
N LYS A 491 25.41 40.21 -77.50
CA LYS A 491 25.02 40.25 -76.08
C LYS A 491 23.63 40.84 -75.88
N LYS A 492 23.26 41.88 -76.62
CA LYS A 492 21.88 42.44 -76.58
C LYS A 492 20.83 41.37 -76.89
N ARG A 493 21.05 40.57 -77.95
CA ARG A 493 20.14 39.47 -78.33
C ARG A 493 20.10 38.34 -77.29
N GLU A 494 21.22 38.06 -76.63
CA GLU A 494 21.32 37.02 -75.61
C GLU A 494 20.60 37.41 -74.31
N VAL A 495 20.69 38.68 -73.89
CA VAL A 495 19.97 39.21 -72.72
C VAL A 495 18.45 39.19 -72.96
N GLU A 496 18.00 39.61 -74.13
CA GLU A 496 16.57 39.54 -74.52
C GLU A 496 16.04 38.09 -74.50
N LEU A 497 16.87 37.11 -74.91
CA LEU A 497 16.51 35.69 -74.88
C LEU A 497 16.46 35.14 -73.44
N GLN A 498 17.41 35.53 -72.58
CA GLN A 498 17.43 35.10 -71.17
C GLN A 498 16.24 35.62 -70.38
N ASP A 499 15.79 36.85 -70.66
CA ASP A 499 14.64 37.42 -69.96
C ASP A 499 13.33 36.71 -70.33
N GLN A 500 13.20 36.24 -71.58
CA GLN A 500 12.09 35.36 -71.99
C GLN A 500 12.12 33.99 -71.28
N ILE A 501 13.30 33.42 -71.05
CA ILE A 501 13.47 32.15 -70.34
C ILE A 501 13.12 32.31 -68.86
N LYS A 502 13.61 33.37 -68.20
CA LYS A 502 13.34 33.65 -66.78
C LYS A 502 11.84 33.92 -66.53
N PHE A 503 11.17 34.58 -67.46
CA PHE A 503 9.73 34.82 -67.36
C PHE A 503 8.92 33.51 -67.43
N ARG A 504 9.30 32.57 -68.31
CA ARG A 504 8.66 31.25 -68.37
C ARG A 504 8.92 30.40 -67.13
N ALA A 505 10.13 30.44 -66.57
CA ALA A 505 10.47 29.69 -65.37
C ALA A 505 9.65 30.14 -64.14
N LYS A 506 9.47 31.45 -63.93
CA LYS A 506 8.65 31.99 -62.84
C LYS A 506 7.18 31.59 -62.94
N LEU A 507 6.65 31.50 -64.16
CA LEU A 507 5.26 31.10 -64.42
C LEU A 507 5.01 29.61 -64.15
N GLU A 508 6.04 28.77 -64.27
CA GLU A 508 5.98 27.35 -63.95
C GLU A 508 6.09 27.11 -62.43
N GLU A 509 6.95 27.88 -61.74
CA GLU A 509 7.13 27.84 -60.29
C GLU A 509 5.83 28.25 -59.57
N GLU A 510 5.14 29.30 -60.01
CA GLU A 510 3.87 29.73 -59.43
C GLU A 510 2.75 28.68 -59.59
N LYS A 511 2.78 27.88 -60.66
CA LYS A 511 1.82 26.77 -60.85
C LYS A 511 2.11 25.61 -59.90
N GLN A 512 3.37 25.28 -59.66
CA GLN A 512 3.75 24.21 -58.74
C GLN A 512 3.42 24.58 -57.29
N ASP A 513 3.63 25.84 -56.91
CA ASP A 513 3.28 26.33 -55.57
C ASP A 513 1.78 26.29 -55.29
N ARG A 514 0.92 26.57 -56.27
CA ARG A 514 -0.54 26.44 -56.11
C ARG A 514 -0.97 25.00 -55.87
N VAL A 515 -0.41 24.05 -56.64
CA VAL A 515 -0.71 22.61 -56.47
C VAL A 515 -0.24 22.10 -55.11
N PHE A 516 0.92 22.58 -54.64
CA PHE A 516 1.44 22.24 -53.32
C PHE A 516 0.57 22.79 -52.18
N GLN A 517 0.08 24.03 -52.28
CA GLN A 517 -0.84 24.61 -51.29
C GLN A 517 -2.18 23.86 -51.24
N GLU A 518 -2.71 23.42 -52.38
CA GLU A 518 -3.92 22.60 -52.42
C GLU A 518 -3.72 21.23 -51.75
N LEU A 519 -2.56 20.57 -51.98
CA LEU A 519 -2.21 19.33 -51.30
C LEU A 519 -2.13 19.50 -49.77
N ILE A 520 -1.48 20.57 -49.28
CA ILE A 520 -1.40 20.85 -47.84
C ILE A 520 -2.78 21.07 -47.23
N THR A 521 -3.66 21.81 -47.91
CA THR A 521 -5.02 22.07 -47.38
C THR A 521 -5.88 20.80 -47.33
N ILE A 522 -5.74 19.90 -48.30
CA ILE A 522 -6.43 18.60 -48.31
C ILE A 522 -5.91 17.71 -47.18
N GLU A 523 -4.59 17.61 -47.01
CA GLU A 523 -3.96 16.78 -45.97
C GLU A 523 -4.28 17.31 -44.57
N SER A 524 -4.24 18.63 -44.36
CA SER A 524 -4.62 19.28 -43.11
C SER A 524 -6.08 19.02 -42.73
N LYS A 525 -7.01 19.04 -43.70
CA LYS A 525 -8.43 18.69 -43.45
C LYS A 525 -8.57 17.22 -43.07
N SER A 526 -7.88 16.31 -43.77
CA SER A 526 -7.87 14.88 -43.42
C SER A 526 -7.36 14.62 -42.00
N HIS A 527 -6.32 15.34 -41.57
CA HIS A 527 -5.82 15.25 -40.20
C HIS A 527 -6.80 15.80 -39.16
N GLN A 528 -7.45 16.93 -39.44
CA GLN A 528 -8.49 17.47 -38.55
C GLN A 528 -9.67 16.52 -38.40
N ASP A 529 -10.12 15.87 -39.47
CA ASP A 529 -11.24 14.93 -39.41
C ASP A 529 -10.87 13.64 -38.66
N LYS A 530 -9.63 13.13 -38.84
CA LYS A 530 -9.10 12.01 -38.03
C LYS A 530 -9.01 12.37 -36.54
N LEU A 531 -8.65 13.62 -36.21
CA LEU A 531 -8.62 14.09 -34.83
C LEU A 531 -10.03 14.21 -34.24
N LYS A 532 -11.00 14.74 -34.99
CA LYS A 532 -12.41 14.78 -34.57
C LYS A 532 -12.98 13.37 -34.35
N GLN A 533 -12.66 12.40 -35.22
CA GLN A 533 -13.07 11.01 -35.03
C GLN A 533 -12.44 10.41 -33.76
N LYS A 534 -11.15 10.66 -33.52
CA LYS A 534 -10.49 10.23 -32.28
C LYS A 534 -11.11 10.90 -31.04
N GLU A 535 -11.46 12.18 -31.13
CA GLU A 535 -12.11 12.91 -30.04
C GLU A 535 -13.51 12.35 -29.73
N ILE A 536 -14.30 12.00 -30.76
CA ILE A 536 -15.60 11.35 -30.58
C ILE A 536 -15.43 9.99 -29.89
N ILE A 537 -14.48 9.17 -30.36
CA ILE A 537 -14.18 7.86 -29.75
C ILE A 537 -13.74 8.02 -28.29
N LEU A 538 -12.95 9.05 -27.97
CA LEU A 538 -12.53 9.34 -26.59
C LEU A 538 -13.72 9.77 -25.72
N ARG A 539 -14.60 10.64 -26.21
CA ARG A 539 -15.81 11.05 -25.47
C ARG A 539 -16.77 9.88 -25.22
N GLU A 540 -16.91 8.96 -26.18
CA GLU A 540 -17.72 7.75 -25.99
C GLU A 540 -17.09 6.81 -24.95
N ARG A 541 -15.76 6.63 -24.98
CA ARG A 541 -15.02 5.88 -23.95
C ARG A 541 -15.12 6.53 -22.58
N GLU A 542 -15.03 7.85 -22.48
CA GLU A 542 -15.18 8.59 -21.22
C GLU A 542 -16.58 8.41 -20.63
N LYS A 543 -17.64 8.44 -21.46
CA LYS A 543 -19.00 8.15 -21.00
C LYS A 543 -19.15 6.71 -20.54
N GLU A 544 -18.54 5.76 -21.24
CA GLU A 544 -18.55 4.35 -20.85
C GLU A 544 -17.79 4.13 -19.53
N ILE A 545 -16.61 4.75 -19.37
CA ILE A 545 -15.83 4.71 -18.13
C ILE A 545 -16.61 5.36 -16.98
N ALA A 546 -17.22 6.52 -17.19
CA ALA A 546 -18.03 7.19 -16.18
C ALA A 546 -19.25 6.34 -15.76
N TYR A 547 -19.91 5.67 -16.71
CA TYR A 547 -20.99 4.74 -16.42
C TYR A 547 -20.50 3.53 -15.61
N ARG A 548 -19.36 2.94 -15.98
CA ARG A 548 -18.75 1.82 -15.25
C ARG A 548 -18.34 2.25 -13.83
N GLU A 549 -17.75 3.44 -13.68
CA GLU A 549 -17.32 3.98 -12.39
C GLU A 549 -18.52 4.28 -11.49
N GLN A 550 -19.61 4.84 -12.03
CA GLN A 550 -20.85 5.07 -11.28
C GLN A 550 -21.43 3.75 -10.76
N ARG A 551 -21.57 2.73 -11.62
CA ARG A 551 -22.04 1.40 -11.21
C ARG A 551 -21.10 0.73 -10.21
N ARG A 552 -19.80 0.94 -10.35
CA ARG A 552 -18.79 0.50 -9.39
C ARG A 552 -19.00 1.13 -8.03
N THR A 553 -19.24 2.45 -7.96
CA THR A 553 -19.51 3.12 -6.67
C THR A 553 -20.80 2.63 -6.01
N GLU A 554 -21.85 2.36 -6.78
CA GLU A 554 -23.11 1.77 -6.30
C GLU A 554 -22.85 0.38 -5.67
N ALA A 555 -22.11 -0.48 -6.36
CA ALA A 555 -21.72 -1.80 -5.88
C ALA A 555 -20.87 -1.75 -4.60
N PHE A 556 -19.92 -0.81 -4.49
CA PHE A 556 -19.14 -0.67 -3.25
C PHE A 556 -19.98 -0.16 -2.08
N GLY A 557 -20.92 0.76 -2.33
CA GLY A 557 -21.88 1.19 -1.31
C GLY A 557 -22.71 0.02 -0.77
N MET A 558 -23.14 -0.89 -1.67
CA MET A 558 -23.80 -2.14 -1.29
C MET A 558 -22.89 -3.08 -0.49
N LEU A 559 -21.62 -3.24 -0.86
CA LEU A 559 -20.69 -4.06 -0.07
C LEU A 559 -20.46 -3.51 1.34
N GLU A 560 -20.42 -2.18 1.51
CA GLU A 560 -20.29 -1.56 2.82
C GLU A 560 -21.53 -1.81 3.70
N THR A 561 -22.74 -1.77 3.12
CA THR A 561 -23.96 -2.13 3.85
C THR A 561 -23.99 -3.62 4.20
N ALA A 562 -23.54 -4.48 3.29
CA ALA A 562 -23.40 -5.90 3.56
C ALA A 562 -22.41 -6.17 4.71
N GLN A 563 -21.28 -5.47 4.78
CA GLN A 563 -20.31 -5.60 5.87
C GLN A 563 -20.91 -5.19 7.23
N LYS A 564 -21.73 -4.13 7.26
CA LYS A 564 -22.47 -3.74 8.47
C LYS A 564 -23.46 -4.84 8.90
N LEU A 565 -24.13 -5.48 7.94
CA LEU A 565 -25.07 -6.58 8.21
C LEU A 565 -24.40 -7.89 8.63
N VAL A 566 -23.17 -8.16 8.16
CA VAL A 566 -22.36 -9.28 8.67
C VAL A 566 -22.09 -9.10 10.16
N SER A 567 -21.82 -7.87 10.59
CA SER A 567 -21.55 -7.55 11.99
C SER A 567 -22.79 -7.74 12.89
N THR A 568 -24.00 -7.56 12.34
CA THR A 568 -25.25 -7.81 13.07
C THR A 568 -25.71 -9.27 13.01
N GLY A 569 -25.01 -10.14 12.27
CA GLY A 569 -25.33 -11.57 12.13
C GLY A 569 -26.52 -11.86 11.22
N ASN A 570 -26.98 -10.89 10.42
CA ASN A 570 -28.09 -11.07 9.49
C ASN A 570 -27.59 -11.56 8.12
N TYR A 571 -27.16 -12.82 8.08
CA TYR A 571 -26.50 -13.40 6.91
C TYR A 571 -27.37 -13.53 5.66
N ASP A 572 -28.70 -13.56 5.80
CA ASP A 572 -29.61 -13.66 4.65
C ASP A 572 -29.60 -12.39 3.80
N ASN A 573 -29.75 -11.24 4.46
CA ASN A 573 -29.69 -9.94 3.79
C ASN A 573 -28.29 -9.68 3.21
N VAL A 574 -27.23 -10.14 3.88
CA VAL A 574 -25.86 -10.06 3.35
C VAL A 574 -25.77 -10.83 2.03
N LEU A 575 -26.25 -12.08 1.99
CA LEU A 575 -26.17 -12.90 0.78
C LEU A 575 -26.92 -12.27 -0.39
N GLU A 576 -28.11 -11.70 -0.14
CA GLU A 576 -28.88 -10.98 -1.15
C GLU A 576 -28.09 -9.81 -1.74
N ILE A 577 -27.51 -8.97 -0.89
CA ILE A 577 -26.69 -7.83 -1.34
C ILE A 577 -25.46 -8.29 -2.13
N TYR A 578 -24.76 -9.33 -1.69
CA TYR A 578 -23.62 -9.87 -2.44
C TYR A 578 -24.01 -10.41 -3.82
N TYR A 579 -25.22 -10.98 -3.97
CA TYR A 579 -25.74 -11.40 -5.27
C TYR A 579 -26.09 -10.21 -6.18
N GLU A 580 -26.64 -9.13 -5.62
CA GLU A 580 -26.88 -7.89 -6.36
C GLU A 580 -25.58 -7.24 -6.84
N VAL A 581 -24.56 -7.19 -5.98
CA VAL A 581 -23.23 -6.69 -6.35
C VAL A 581 -22.61 -7.54 -7.46
N LEU A 582 -22.72 -8.87 -7.39
CA LEU A 582 -22.26 -9.76 -8.47
C LEU A 582 -22.95 -9.45 -9.80
N LYS A 583 -24.26 -9.16 -9.77
CA LYS A 583 -25.01 -8.78 -10.97
C LYS A 583 -24.52 -7.45 -11.55
N ILE A 584 -24.20 -6.46 -10.70
CA ILE A 584 -23.63 -5.19 -11.11
C ILE A 584 -22.24 -5.39 -11.72
N PHE A 585 -21.35 -6.15 -11.07
CA PHE A 585 -20.00 -6.42 -11.58
C PHE A 585 -20.01 -7.20 -12.89
N ALA A 586 -20.92 -8.16 -13.05
CA ALA A 586 -21.14 -8.82 -14.33
C ALA A 586 -21.62 -7.84 -15.42
N GLN A 587 -22.51 -6.89 -15.08
CA GLN A 587 -23.01 -5.89 -16.03
C GLN A 587 -21.91 -4.95 -16.53
N ILE A 588 -20.97 -4.55 -15.66
CA ILE A 588 -19.82 -3.70 -16.04
C ILE A 588 -18.60 -4.47 -16.56
N HIS A 589 -18.72 -5.80 -16.71
CA HIS A 589 -17.65 -6.70 -17.17
C HIS A 589 -16.40 -6.63 -16.28
N TRP A 590 -16.58 -6.52 -14.96
CA TRP A 590 -15.47 -6.50 -14.02
C TRP A 590 -15.16 -7.91 -13.53
N ILE A 591 -14.32 -8.61 -14.31
CA ILE A 591 -14.14 -10.07 -14.21
C ILE A 591 -13.31 -10.46 -12.99
N ASP A 592 -12.39 -9.61 -12.52
CA ASP A 592 -11.39 -9.96 -11.51
C ASP A 592 -12.00 -10.11 -10.09
N GLU A 593 -13.06 -9.37 -9.78
CA GLU A 593 -13.69 -9.27 -8.45
C GLU A 593 -14.83 -10.26 -8.28
N ILE A 594 -15.36 -10.81 -9.38
CA ILE A 594 -16.42 -11.82 -9.36
C ILE A 594 -15.99 -13.07 -8.56
N PRO A 595 -14.80 -13.67 -8.78
CA PRO A 595 -14.32 -14.80 -7.99
C PRO A 595 -14.21 -14.50 -6.49
N ILE A 596 -13.72 -13.30 -6.14
CA ILE A 596 -13.53 -12.88 -4.74
C ILE A 596 -14.89 -12.76 -4.02
N LEU A 597 -15.90 -12.21 -4.70
CA LEU A 597 -17.26 -12.15 -4.18
C LEU A 597 -17.89 -13.53 -4.05
N GLN A 598 -17.65 -14.43 -5.00
CA GLN A 598 -18.13 -15.81 -4.92
C GLN A 598 -17.54 -16.55 -3.71
N GLU A 599 -16.24 -16.37 -3.45
CA GLU A 599 -15.58 -16.91 -2.26
C GLU A 599 -16.18 -16.34 -0.97
N SER A 600 -16.38 -15.01 -0.93
CA SER A 600 -17.02 -14.32 0.21
C SER A 600 -18.43 -14.86 0.47
N ILE A 601 -19.23 -15.09 -0.58
CA ILE A 601 -20.57 -15.71 -0.49
C ILE A 601 -20.47 -17.12 0.09
N GLN A 602 -19.49 -17.92 -0.31
CA GLN A 602 -19.30 -19.26 0.25
C GLN A 602 -18.92 -19.20 1.73
N GLU A 603 -18.05 -18.26 2.12
CA GLU A 603 -17.67 -18.06 3.52
C GLU A 603 -18.87 -17.63 4.37
N ILE A 604 -19.66 -16.67 3.91
CA ILE A 604 -20.88 -16.22 4.60
C ILE A 604 -21.88 -17.38 4.74
N LYS A 605 -22.08 -18.19 3.69
CA LYS A 605 -22.91 -19.41 3.77
C LYS A 605 -22.38 -20.40 4.80
N LYS A 606 -21.06 -20.58 4.88
CA LYS A 606 -20.43 -21.44 5.89
C LYS A 606 -20.68 -20.92 7.30
N ARG A 607 -20.44 -19.63 7.55
CA ARG A 607 -20.70 -18.98 8.85
C ARG A 607 -22.19 -19.05 9.24
N LYS A 608 -23.10 -18.88 8.29
CA LYS A 608 -24.54 -19.06 8.52
C LYS A 608 -24.85 -20.48 9.01
N ARG A 609 -24.35 -21.51 8.34
CA ARG A 609 -24.52 -22.91 8.75
C ARG A 609 -23.92 -23.20 10.12
N GLU A 610 -22.74 -22.63 10.41
CA GLU A 610 -22.10 -22.78 11.73
C GLU A 610 -22.93 -22.15 12.84
N LEU A 611 -23.54 -20.98 12.60
CA LEU A 611 -24.42 -20.32 13.55
C LEU A 611 -25.74 -21.10 13.75
N GLU A 612 -26.31 -21.67 12.70
CA GLU A 612 -27.46 -22.58 12.78
C GLU A 612 -27.12 -23.86 13.55
N LEU A 613 -25.96 -24.48 13.27
CA LEU A 613 -25.45 -25.62 14.03
C LEU A 613 -25.21 -25.28 15.50
N PHE A 614 -24.72 -24.08 15.80
CA PHE A 614 -24.55 -23.60 17.16
C PHE A 614 -25.89 -23.44 17.87
N LYS A 615 -26.89 -22.83 17.21
CA LYS A 615 -28.27 -22.75 17.72
C LYS A 615 -28.84 -24.14 17.98
N TYR A 616 -28.66 -25.08 17.05
CA TYR A 616 -29.10 -26.46 17.21
C TYR A 616 -28.43 -27.15 18.40
N LYS A 617 -27.10 -27.04 18.54
CA LYS A 617 -26.37 -27.58 19.70
C LYS A 617 -26.79 -26.91 21.01
N HIS A 618 -27.10 -25.62 20.99
CA HIS A 618 -27.58 -24.91 22.18
C HIS A 618 -28.97 -25.38 22.58
N ILE A 619 -29.87 -25.57 21.62
CA ILE A 619 -31.18 -26.17 21.83
C ILE A 619 -31.00 -27.60 22.36
N GLU A 620 -30.14 -28.41 21.77
CA GLU A 620 -29.84 -29.78 22.23
C GLU A 620 -29.28 -29.79 23.66
N LYS A 621 -28.38 -28.87 24.01
CA LYS A 621 -27.90 -28.70 25.38
C LYS A 621 -29.02 -28.26 26.34
N SER A 622 -29.92 -27.39 25.88
CA SER A 622 -31.05 -26.92 26.68
C SER A 622 -32.05 -28.06 26.90
N ILE A 623 -32.32 -28.88 25.88
CA ILE A 623 -33.13 -30.10 25.96
C ILE A 623 -32.47 -31.13 26.87
N LYS A 624 -31.15 -31.33 26.78
CA LYS A 624 -30.41 -32.24 27.69
C LYS A 624 -30.46 -31.73 29.12
N LYS A 625 -30.31 -30.42 29.34
CA LYS A 625 -30.42 -29.80 30.67
C LYS A 625 -31.84 -29.94 31.21
N GLU A 626 -32.86 -29.67 30.41
CA GLU A 626 -34.26 -29.86 30.77
C GLU A 626 -34.59 -31.35 31.03
N ALA A 627 -34.00 -32.28 30.27
CA ALA A 627 -34.12 -33.71 30.53
C ALA A 627 -33.43 -34.15 31.82
N VAL A 628 -32.27 -33.58 32.16
CA VAL A 628 -31.58 -33.78 33.45
C VAL A 628 -32.39 -33.18 34.59
N ASP A 629 -32.92 -31.96 34.42
CA ASP A 629 -33.76 -31.29 35.41
C ASP A 629 -35.08 -32.05 35.61
N LYS A 630 -35.66 -32.60 34.53
CA LYS A 630 -36.84 -33.47 34.59
C LYS A 630 -36.54 -34.80 35.26
N ALA A 631 -35.41 -35.44 34.96
CA ALA A 631 -34.97 -36.65 35.64
C ALA A 631 -34.69 -36.40 37.13
N PHE A 632 -34.16 -35.23 37.47
CA PHE A 632 -33.97 -34.79 38.85
C PHE A 632 -35.31 -34.53 39.56
N LEU A 633 -36.27 -33.90 38.89
CA LEU A 633 -37.63 -33.72 39.40
C LEU A 633 -38.35 -35.06 39.60
N ASP A 634 -38.19 -36.01 38.68
CA ASP A 634 -38.72 -37.37 38.80
C ASP A 634 -38.03 -38.15 39.93
N GLN A 635 -36.73 -37.93 40.15
CA GLN A 635 -35.99 -38.46 41.30
C GLN A 635 -36.49 -37.85 42.61
N ILE A 636 -36.71 -36.53 42.68
CA ILE A 636 -37.32 -35.85 43.84
C ILE A 636 -38.74 -36.37 44.07
N LYS A 637 -39.52 -36.58 43.02
CA LYS A 637 -40.88 -37.11 43.12
C LYS A 637 -40.86 -38.53 43.66
N SER A 638 -39.95 -39.36 43.16
CA SER A 638 -39.73 -40.73 43.66
C SER A 638 -39.23 -40.74 45.11
N GLN A 639 -38.37 -39.80 45.51
CA GLN A 639 -37.94 -39.63 46.90
C GLN A 639 -39.09 -39.21 47.80
N ARG A 640 -39.90 -38.23 47.37
CA ARG A 640 -41.09 -37.78 48.12
C ARG A 640 -42.16 -38.87 48.21
N GLU A 641 -42.32 -39.72 47.20
CA GLU A 641 -43.21 -40.88 47.27
C GLU A 641 -42.69 -41.95 48.23
N ARG A 642 -41.38 -42.21 48.25
CA ARG A 642 -40.75 -43.10 49.25
C ARG A 642 -40.90 -42.54 50.66
N GLU A 643 -40.63 -41.25 50.86
CA GLU A 643 -40.82 -40.55 52.13
C GLU A 643 -42.29 -40.52 52.56
N LYS A 644 -43.25 -40.39 51.65
CA LYS A 644 -44.69 -40.51 51.96
C LYS A 644 -45.09 -41.91 52.42
N VAL A 645 -44.53 -42.95 51.80
CA VAL A 645 -44.75 -44.34 52.21
C VAL A 645 -44.06 -44.64 53.54
N GLU A 646 -42.90 -44.02 53.80
CA GLU A 646 -42.14 -44.21 55.04
C GLU A 646 -42.76 -43.43 56.21
N THR A 647 -43.27 -42.22 55.96
CA THR A 647 -44.06 -41.44 56.92
C THR A 647 -45.39 -42.10 57.23
N SER A 648 -46.08 -42.72 56.26
CA SER A 648 -47.30 -43.49 56.56
C SER A 648 -47.02 -44.75 57.38
N LYS A 649 -45.93 -45.47 57.10
CA LYS A 649 -45.48 -46.61 57.91
C LYS A 649 -45.08 -46.20 59.32
N ASN A 650 -44.46 -45.03 59.48
CA ASN A 650 -44.11 -44.49 60.79
C ASN A 650 -45.34 -44.01 61.57
N LEU A 651 -46.36 -43.46 60.90
CA LEU A 651 -47.65 -43.12 61.50
C LEU A 651 -48.39 -44.38 62.01
N ASP A 652 -48.47 -45.42 61.18
CA ASP A 652 -49.06 -46.71 61.59
C ASP A 652 -48.28 -47.38 62.73
N HIS A 653 -46.96 -47.13 62.83
CA HIS A 653 -46.14 -47.62 63.92
C HIS A 653 -46.34 -46.81 65.21
N MET A 654 -46.51 -45.49 65.10
CA MET A 654 -46.80 -44.58 66.22
C MET A 654 -48.19 -44.84 66.81
N GLU A 655 -49.23 -45.05 65.98
CA GLU A 655 -50.57 -45.40 66.47
C GLU A 655 -50.58 -46.76 67.21
N LYS A 656 -49.80 -47.73 66.74
CA LYS A 656 -49.63 -49.02 67.46
C LYS A 656 -48.90 -48.85 68.79
N LEU A 657 -47.91 -47.95 68.86
CA LEU A 657 -47.20 -47.64 70.11
C LEU A 657 -48.08 -46.87 71.10
N GLU A 658 -48.96 -45.98 70.63
CA GLU A 658 -49.94 -45.29 71.48
C GLU A 658 -50.98 -46.26 72.05
N LEU A 659 -51.45 -47.24 71.25
CA LEU A 659 -52.38 -48.28 71.72
C LEU A 659 -51.73 -49.21 72.78
N ILE A 660 -50.45 -49.55 72.60
CA ILE A 660 -49.69 -50.33 73.58
C ILE A 660 -49.44 -49.51 74.86
N SER A 661 -49.17 -48.20 74.73
CA SER A 661 -48.96 -47.33 75.89
C SER A 661 -50.23 -47.14 76.73
N THR A 662 -51.39 -47.03 76.08
CA THR A 662 -52.68 -46.87 76.77
C THR A 662 -53.12 -48.16 77.47
N GLN A 663 -52.86 -49.33 76.85
CA GLN A 663 -53.07 -50.62 77.51
C GLN A 663 -52.10 -50.85 78.69
N ASN A 664 -50.83 -50.46 78.55
CA ASN A 664 -49.85 -50.57 79.62
C ASN A 664 -50.16 -49.63 80.79
N LEU A 665 -50.65 -48.41 80.50
CA LEU A 665 -51.07 -47.45 81.53
C LEU A 665 -52.27 -47.98 82.34
N ALA A 666 -53.26 -48.58 81.68
CA ALA A 666 -54.42 -49.16 82.35
C ALA A 666 -54.02 -50.33 83.27
N LYS A 667 -53.16 -51.24 82.77
CA LYS A 667 -52.62 -52.36 83.56
C LYS A 667 -51.77 -51.87 84.75
N GLN A 668 -51.01 -50.80 84.56
CA GLN A 668 -50.21 -50.20 85.63
C GLN A 668 -51.10 -49.60 86.73
N GLN A 669 -52.17 -48.89 86.37
CA GLN A 669 -53.14 -48.37 87.33
C GLN A 669 -53.84 -49.50 88.09
N GLU A 670 -54.22 -50.57 87.41
CA GLU A 670 -54.81 -51.75 88.04
C GLU A 670 -53.83 -52.43 89.00
N ALA A 671 -52.56 -52.54 88.62
CA ALA A 671 -51.54 -53.11 89.48
C ALA A 671 -51.30 -52.28 90.75
N PHE A 672 -51.29 -50.95 90.66
CA PHE A 672 -51.16 -50.10 91.84
C PHE A 672 -52.38 -50.17 92.73
N LYS A 673 -53.58 -50.28 92.16
CA LYS A 673 -54.80 -50.51 92.94
C LYS A 673 -54.70 -51.81 93.75
N MET A 674 -54.14 -52.88 93.18
CA MET A 674 -53.90 -54.14 93.90
C MET A 674 -52.87 -53.98 95.04
N VAL A 675 -51.87 -53.12 94.87
CA VAL A 675 -50.90 -52.79 95.92
C VAL A 675 -51.56 -52.00 97.06
N GLU A 676 -52.38 -50.99 96.73
CA GLU A 676 -53.15 -50.21 97.71
C GLU A 676 -54.15 -51.10 98.48
N GLU A 677 -54.86 -51.99 97.79
CA GLU A 677 -55.75 -52.98 98.42
C GLU A 677 -54.96 -53.92 99.36
N GLY A 678 -53.76 -54.32 98.96
CA GLY A 678 -52.85 -55.10 99.81
C GLY A 678 -52.46 -54.37 101.10
N GLU A 679 -52.30 -53.05 101.03
CA GLU A 679 -51.99 -52.21 102.18
C GLU A 679 -53.19 -52.03 103.12
N ILE A 680 -54.40 -51.86 102.55
CA ILE A 680 -55.65 -51.82 103.31
C ILE A 680 -55.86 -53.15 104.07
N PHE A 681 -55.71 -54.29 103.41
CA PHE A 681 -55.83 -55.60 104.07
C PHE A 681 -54.77 -55.84 105.15
N LEU A 682 -53.58 -55.26 104.98
CA LEU A 682 -52.54 -55.31 106.00
C LEU A 682 -52.95 -54.53 107.27
N GLN A 683 -53.62 -53.38 107.10
CA GLN A 683 -54.15 -52.58 108.21
C GLN A 683 -55.31 -53.28 108.93
N GLU A 684 -56.15 -54.00 108.19
CA GLU A 684 -57.23 -54.84 108.74
C GLU A 684 -56.74 -56.16 109.37
N GLU A 685 -55.42 -56.39 109.38
CA GLU A 685 -54.77 -57.62 109.83
C GLU A 685 -55.24 -58.88 109.09
N ASN A 686 -55.74 -58.72 107.87
CA ASN A 686 -56.16 -59.81 106.98
C ASN A 686 -54.99 -60.22 106.07
N PHE A 687 -53.99 -60.85 106.67
CA PHE A 687 -52.70 -61.10 106.01
C PHE A 687 -52.79 -61.97 104.76
N ASP A 688 -53.73 -62.92 104.70
CA ASP A 688 -53.91 -63.79 103.53
C ASP A 688 -54.41 -63.02 102.30
N LYS A 689 -55.34 -62.08 102.51
CA LYS A 689 -55.81 -61.20 101.44
C LYS A 689 -54.74 -60.19 101.03
N ALA A 690 -54.01 -59.63 102.00
CA ALA A 690 -52.92 -58.69 101.73
C ALA A 690 -51.84 -59.32 100.83
N VAL A 691 -51.38 -60.53 101.17
CA VAL A 691 -50.39 -61.27 100.37
C VAL A 691 -50.91 -61.53 98.97
N LYS A 692 -52.17 -61.94 98.82
CA LYS A 692 -52.77 -62.23 97.51
C LYS A 692 -52.85 -60.97 96.64
N SER A 693 -53.32 -59.84 97.19
CA SER A 693 -53.40 -58.57 96.48
C SER A 693 -52.02 -58.08 96.01
N TYR A 694 -50.98 -58.18 96.85
CA TYR A 694 -49.62 -57.87 96.42
C TYR A 694 -49.09 -58.82 95.34
N GLN A 695 -49.38 -60.12 95.41
CA GLN A 695 -48.98 -61.08 94.38
C GLN A 695 -49.65 -60.82 93.03
N ASP A 696 -50.93 -60.46 93.05
CA ASP A 696 -51.68 -60.13 91.82
C ASP A 696 -51.21 -58.80 91.23
N GLY A 697 -50.87 -57.81 92.08
CA GLY A 697 -50.19 -56.58 91.67
C GLY A 697 -48.81 -56.83 91.03
N ILE A 698 -48.00 -57.72 91.59
CA ILE A 698 -46.69 -58.11 91.03
C ILE A 698 -46.85 -58.72 89.63
N LYS A 699 -47.82 -59.63 89.43
CA LYS A 699 -48.06 -60.24 88.11
C LYS A 699 -48.36 -59.19 87.04
N LEU A 700 -49.24 -58.23 87.36
CA LEU A 700 -49.58 -57.14 86.44
C LEU A 700 -48.39 -56.22 86.17
N LEU A 701 -47.57 -55.91 87.17
CA LEU A 701 -46.35 -55.10 86.98
C LEU A 701 -45.29 -55.82 86.13
N ILE A 702 -45.14 -57.14 86.28
CA ILE A 702 -44.27 -57.95 85.42
C ILE A 702 -44.75 -57.90 83.97
N GLU A 703 -46.06 -58.02 83.72
CA GLU A 703 -46.62 -57.94 82.37
C GLU A 703 -46.41 -56.58 81.70
N VAL A 704 -46.43 -55.50 82.49
CA VAL A 704 -46.17 -54.12 82.00
C VAL A 704 -44.67 -53.85 81.82
N GLY A 705 -43.79 -54.76 82.25
CA GLY A 705 -42.35 -54.64 82.09
C GLY A 705 -41.67 -53.78 83.16
N TRP A 706 -42.24 -53.69 84.36
CA TRP A 706 -41.61 -52.99 85.48
C TRP A 706 -40.30 -53.64 85.90
N GLY A 707 -39.34 -52.80 86.27
CA GLY A 707 -37.98 -53.23 86.59
C GLY A 707 -37.93 -54.22 87.78
N PRO A 708 -37.00 -55.19 87.78
CA PRO A 708 -36.87 -56.21 88.82
C PRO A 708 -36.74 -55.64 90.24
N HIS A 709 -36.27 -54.40 90.37
CA HIS A 709 -36.07 -53.73 91.64
C HIS A 709 -37.40 -53.45 92.37
N TYR A 710 -38.44 -53.01 91.66
CA TYR A 710 -39.74 -52.70 92.26
C TYR A 710 -40.52 -53.98 92.61
N ILE A 711 -40.40 -55.00 91.75
CA ILE A 711 -40.94 -56.33 92.03
C ILE A 711 -40.31 -56.91 93.29
N ARG A 712 -38.98 -56.80 93.43
CA ARG A 712 -38.25 -57.26 94.62
C ARG A 712 -38.72 -56.55 95.89
N LEU A 713 -39.01 -55.25 95.82
CA LEU A 713 -39.54 -54.49 96.94
C LEU A 713 -40.90 -55.05 97.39
N LEU A 714 -41.83 -55.29 96.46
CA LEU A 714 -43.13 -55.89 96.79
C LEU A 714 -43.02 -57.33 97.32
N GLU A 715 -42.07 -58.12 96.81
CA GLU A 715 -41.76 -59.45 97.33
C GLU A 715 -41.22 -59.40 98.76
N GLU A 716 -40.36 -58.42 99.06
CA GLU A 716 -39.89 -58.14 100.43
C GLU A 716 -41.05 -57.71 101.33
N THR A 717 -41.96 -56.86 100.85
CA THR A 717 -43.18 -56.49 101.57
C THR A 717 -44.02 -57.73 101.87
N ILE A 718 -44.27 -58.61 100.90
CA ILE A 718 -44.99 -59.88 101.11
C ILE A 718 -44.32 -60.72 102.21
N LYS A 719 -42.98 -60.84 102.20
CA LYS A 719 -42.24 -61.56 103.26
C LYS A 719 -42.45 -60.92 104.63
N THR A 720 -42.42 -59.60 104.72
CA THR A 720 -42.68 -58.91 106.01
C THR A 720 -44.12 -59.13 106.49
N VAL A 721 -45.10 -59.13 105.59
CA VAL A 721 -46.51 -59.40 105.90
C VAL A 721 -46.70 -60.84 106.38
N GLN A 722 -46.06 -61.81 105.73
CA GLN A 722 -46.08 -63.22 106.15
C GLN A 722 -45.41 -63.42 107.51
N ASN A 723 -44.30 -62.74 107.77
CA ASN A 723 -43.66 -62.77 109.08
C ASN A 723 -44.57 -62.18 110.17
N LYS A 724 -45.25 -61.06 109.90
CA LYS A 724 -46.25 -60.49 110.83
C LYS A 724 -47.42 -61.43 111.09
N LYS A 725 -47.89 -62.17 110.08
CA LYS A 725 -48.91 -63.22 110.24
C LYS A 725 -48.44 -64.29 111.24
N ILE A 726 -47.21 -64.78 111.06
CA ILE A 726 -46.60 -65.80 111.94
C ILE A 726 -46.42 -65.24 113.35
N GLU A 727 -45.94 -64.00 113.49
CA GLU A 727 -45.81 -63.33 114.80
C GLU A 727 -47.15 -63.19 115.52
N LYS A 728 -48.22 -62.85 114.79
CA LYS A 728 -49.57 -62.76 115.36
C LYS A 728 -50.14 -64.13 115.71
N GLU A 729 -49.92 -65.15 114.89
CA GLU A 729 -50.29 -66.53 115.23
C GLU A 729 -49.53 -67.03 116.46
N ILE A 730 -48.23 -66.74 116.58
CA ILE A 730 -47.43 -67.03 117.77
C ILE A 730 -47.95 -66.22 118.98
N ALA A 731 -48.33 -64.96 118.81
CA ALA A 731 -48.92 -64.15 119.87
C ALA A 731 -50.27 -64.72 120.35
N ILE A 732 -51.14 -65.15 119.43
CA ILE A 732 -52.41 -65.84 119.73
C ILE A 732 -52.12 -67.18 120.43
N GLN A 733 -51.13 -67.94 119.98
CA GLN A 733 -50.72 -69.21 120.60
C GLN A 733 -50.19 -68.98 122.02
N ASN A 734 -49.37 -67.95 122.22
CA ASN A 734 -48.83 -67.57 123.52
C ASN A 734 -49.92 -67.04 124.47
N GLU A 735 -50.88 -66.28 123.95
CA GLU A 735 -52.04 -65.79 124.70
C GLU A 735 -52.98 -66.96 125.08
N PHE A 736 -53.16 -67.92 124.18
CA PHE A 736 -53.87 -69.17 124.45
C PHE A 736 -53.15 -69.98 125.54
N GLU A 737 -51.82 -70.16 125.46
CA GLU A 737 -51.03 -70.83 126.49
C GLU A 737 -51.03 -70.10 127.84
N LEU A 738 -51.02 -68.76 127.83
CA LEU A 738 -51.19 -67.93 129.03
C LEU A 738 -52.59 -68.11 129.62
N SER A 739 -53.63 -68.20 128.80
CA SER A 739 -55.01 -68.48 129.24
C SER A 739 -55.12 -69.90 129.82
N LEU A 740 -54.45 -70.90 129.22
CA LEU A 740 -54.42 -72.27 129.69
C LEU A 740 -53.66 -72.40 131.02
N LYS A 741 -52.57 -71.62 131.20
CA LYS A 741 -51.84 -71.50 132.46
C LYS A 741 -52.67 -70.79 133.54
N ARG A 742 -53.51 -69.82 133.18
CA ARG A 742 -54.50 -69.21 134.11
C ARG A 742 -55.57 -70.22 134.50
N GLN A 743 -56.09 -70.98 133.55
CA GLN A 743 -57.12 -72.01 133.78
C GLN A 743 -56.60 -73.15 134.67
N LYS A 744 -55.35 -73.62 134.46
CA LYS A 744 -54.71 -74.63 135.35
C LYS A 744 -54.41 -74.10 136.76
N LYS A 745 -54.10 -72.80 136.90
CA LYS A 745 -53.94 -72.16 138.23
C LYS A 745 -55.28 -72.00 138.94
N GLU A 746 -56.36 -71.74 138.20
CA GLU A 746 -57.74 -71.69 138.70
C GLU A 746 -58.22 -73.09 139.11
N GLU A 747 -57.93 -74.13 138.33
CA GLU A 747 -58.24 -75.52 138.67
C GLU A 747 -57.49 -76.00 139.92
N LEU A 748 -56.20 -75.67 140.07
CA LEU A 748 -55.43 -75.92 141.30
C LEU A 748 -55.97 -75.15 142.51
N PHE A 749 -56.54 -73.95 142.28
CA PHE A 749 -57.22 -73.18 143.32
C PHE A 749 -58.56 -73.83 143.71
N GLN A 750 -59.35 -74.29 142.74
CA GLN A 750 -60.59 -75.05 142.97
C GLN A 750 -60.34 -76.40 143.65
N GLU A 751 -59.23 -77.09 143.34
CA GLU A 751 -58.83 -78.35 143.98
C GLU A 751 -58.37 -78.14 145.43
N LYS A 752 -57.70 -77.01 145.73
CA LYS A 752 -57.43 -76.57 147.11
C LYS A 752 -58.71 -76.24 147.87
N ILE A 753 -59.71 -75.61 147.25
CA ILE A 753 -61.03 -75.37 147.87
C ILE A 753 -61.74 -76.71 148.14
N LYS A 754 -61.69 -77.66 147.20
CA LYS A 754 -62.31 -78.99 147.36
C LYS A 754 -61.66 -79.81 148.48
N ASN A 755 -60.35 -79.72 148.64
CA ASN A 755 -59.65 -80.34 149.78
C ASN A 755 -59.93 -79.64 151.11
N TYR A 756 -60.14 -78.31 151.12
CA TYR A 756 -60.56 -77.59 152.33
C TYR A 756 -62.00 -77.94 152.77
N TYR A 757 -62.90 -78.22 151.82
CA TYR A 757 -64.26 -78.69 152.13
C TYR A 757 -64.36 -80.21 152.35
N GLY A 758 -63.36 -80.99 151.93
CA GLY A 758 -63.27 -82.43 152.22
C GLY A 758 -62.91 -82.75 153.67
N THR A 759 -62.15 -81.88 154.36
CA THR A 759 -61.71 -82.12 155.75
C THR A 759 -62.71 -81.67 156.82
N ILE A 760 -63.79 -80.96 156.47
CA ILE A 760 -64.83 -80.54 157.43
C ILE A 760 -66.04 -81.48 157.45
N ARG A 761 -66.17 -82.42 156.49
CA ARG A 761 -67.32 -83.35 156.44
C ARG A 761 -67.08 -84.75 157.01
N SER A 762 -65.92 -85.01 157.61
CA SER A 762 -65.62 -86.26 158.33
C SER A 762 -65.75 -86.15 159.86
N ASN A 763 -66.44 -85.12 160.37
CA ASN A 763 -66.77 -85.01 161.81
C ASN A 763 -68.28 -84.92 162.09
N TRP A 764 -69.14 -85.15 161.10
CA TRP A 764 -70.58 -85.36 161.27
C TRP A 764 -71.08 -86.49 160.35
N HIS A 765 -70.41 -87.64 160.38
CA HIS A 765 -71.02 -88.94 160.71
C HIS A 765 -69.98 -90.05 160.77
#